data_AF-A0A1B7MUK7-F1
#
_entry.id   AF-A0A1B7MUK7-F1
#
_cell.length_a   1.000
_cell.length_b   1.000
_cell.length_c   1.000
_cell.angle_alpha   90.00
_cell.angle_beta   90.00
_cell.angle_gamma   90.00
#
_symmetry.space_group_name_H-M   'P 1'
#
loop_
_entity.id
_entity.type
_entity.pdbx_description
1 polymer ?
#
loop_
_entity_poly.entity_id
_entity_poly.type
_entity_poly.pdbx_seq_one_letter_code
_entity_poly.pdbx_strand_id
1 'polypeptide(L)'
;MSSDALSRVLDRLQNLPVMSLPTDYPRSTGLNKLIEVVHLADLSEETSFGLLKLALHEEDENKTLKTRPSAFHLLLSAFLVLLHRYTGDTDFVIGSSSAAASSPLILRLSVEPSDSFWTIVRRVQHVEREAEADLLPYDTILQALRKEKDDSVEASRPLFRVRFFDETIQPRDNFIRSTSLTSDLTVFVTRPPATTRASLAPQISLRILFNSLLFTSSRISFIVDQLSVLLRNVSTNPAAAVGSVPLLTAAQREHLPDPTADLHWCDWKGAITDLFSRNAQKWPDRPCIIQSISASIPSEPQTRRTFTYGDIRRTSNILAHHLLAGGVKREEVVMIYAHRSVELVVAVIAVLKCGATFSVIDPAYPPSRQIIYLRVAQPHGLIVLSGAGKIGPSVREFLSTELKIRVEVPALEFAPTSQILGGTINGADVLEPQIRLRETDPNVILGPDSVGTLSFTSGSTGIPKGVLGRHYSLTHFFPWMGERFLLDETSKFTMLSGIAHDPIQRDIFTPLFFGAELHVPTAEDIGTPGRLAQWMDDSKVTVTHLTPAMGQLLSAQATRQIPSLRNAFFVGDVLTKRDCLRLQALALNVQIINMYGTTETQRAVSYFAIPPVSVDPTFLATQKDIMPAGEGMVDVQLLVVNRSDRDVPCAVGEVGEIYVRSGGLAEGYLDTEASAEKFVNNWFAPSTPPWRDTILHPLQDLAGPESRHWKGIRDRMYRSGDLGRYLPDGRVECTGRADDQVKIRGFRIELGEIDTLMSQHPLVRENVTLVRRDKDEEKILVSYFVPLQDSKLDGFASELTEDDQSDGKSIPKYRRLIKDIREHLKKKLPSYSIPSLFVPLHRMPLNPNGKIDKPALPFPDTAQAHVTYSEPKKINGRKASPTEQTMRTIWVSILSNAPNPIPLDESFFDLGGHSILATRLIFEIRKIFVVEAPLGLIFDHPTITDLAATVDALRDPHFGMAYKDAETPPTTTIANGVKASAKSSAAIPYGQDYETLLNRLRPSYSPISEDFKSGAVTVFLTGATGYLGAFVLRDLLQRLDRVRKVICLVRAPSVDQGLARLREGSSDRCVWDEQWLASGRLEVV
;
A
#
# COMPACT_ATOMS: atom_id res chain seq x y z
N MET A 1 -35.59 -42.14 15.74
CA MET A 1 -34.79 -41.34 16.69
C MET A 1 -33.46 -40.85 16.11
N SER A 2 -32.71 -41.63 15.30
CA SER A 2 -31.42 -41.16 14.76
C SER A 2 -31.52 -40.03 13.71
N SER A 3 -32.63 -39.93 12.96
CA SER A 3 -32.83 -38.88 11.95
C SER A 3 -33.03 -37.48 12.55
N ASP A 4 -33.81 -37.35 13.62
CA ASP A 4 -34.12 -36.04 14.22
C ASP A 4 -32.94 -35.49 15.03
N ALA A 5 -32.20 -36.35 15.73
CA ALA A 5 -30.96 -35.96 16.43
C ALA A 5 -29.89 -35.53 15.43
N LEU A 6 -29.75 -36.23 14.29
CA LEU A 6 -28.81 -35.85 13.25
C LEU A 6 -29.16 -34.48 12.65
N SER A 7 -30.44 -34.21 12.36
CA SER A 7 -30.89 -32.89 11.89
C SER A 7 -30.53 -31.78 12.87
N ARG A 8 -30.84 -31.94 14.17
CA ARG A 8 -30.53 -30.93 15.20
C ARG A 8 -29.03 -30.69 15.36
N VAL A 9 -28.20 -31.74 15.26
CA VAL A 9 -26.74 -31.60 15.31
C VAL A 9 -26.21 -30.90 14.07
N LEU A 10 -26.72 -31.23 12.88
CA LEU A 10 -26.34 -30.56 11.64
C LEU A 10 -26.72 -29.09 11.66
N ASP A 11 -27.94 -28.74 12.06
CA ASP A 11 -28.41 -27.35 12.17
C ASP A 11 -27.51 -26.51 13.10
N ARG A 12 -27.10 -27.07 14.24
CA ARG A 12 -26.16 -26.40 15.17
C ARG A 12 -24.75 -26.23 14.58
N LEU A 13 -24.33 -27.16 13.73
CA LEU A 13 -23.00 -27.21 13.12
C LEU A 13 -22.97 -26.64 11.67
N GLN A 14 -24.01 -25.94 11.23
CA GLN A 14 -23.97 -25.20 9.97
C GLN A 14 -23.01 -24.00 10.07
N ASN A 15 -22.35 -23.65 8.96
CA ASN A 15 -21.46 -22.48 8.88
C ASN A 15 -20.37 -22.46 9.96
N LEU A 16 -19.58 -23.55 10.03
CA LEU A 16 -18.55 -23.71 11.07
C LEU A 16 -17.48 -22.61 11.00
N PRO A 17 -17.10 -22.01 12.14
CA PRO A 17 -16.03 -21.03 12.21
C PRO A 17 -14.66 -21.68 11.96
N VAL A 18 -13.72 -20.90 11.42
CA VAL A 18 -12.33 -21.33 11.21
C VAL A 18 -11.47 -20.76 12.32
N MET A 19 -11.17 -21.59 13.33
CA MET A 19 -10.27 -21.19 14.42
C MET A 19 -8.81 -21.22 13.97
N SER A 20 -8.10 -20.11 14.16
CA SER A 20 -6.68 -19.97 13.87
C SER A 20 -5.89 -19.60 15.13
N LEU A 21 -5.44 -20.62 15.86
CA LEU A 21 -4.62 -20.41 17.06
C LEU A 21 -3.28 -19.70 16.72
N PRO A 22 -2.75 -18.89 17.66
CA PRO A 22 -1.41 -18.31 17.51
C PRO A 22 -0.35 -19.41 17.61
N THR A 23 0.08 -19.93 16.47
CA THR A 23 1.22 -20.84 16.39
C THR A 23 2.54 -20.06 16.48
N ASP A 24 3.61 -20.69 16.93
CA ASP A 24 4.98 -20.14 16.89
C ASP A 24 5.66 -20.47 15.55
N TYR A 25 5.35 -21.64 14.99
CA TYR A 25 5.93 -22.16 13.75
C TYR A 25 4.91 -22.19 12.60
N PRO A 26 5.36 -22.23 11.34
CA PRO A 26 4.48 -22.39 10.19
C PRO A 26 3.76 -23.74 10.22
N ARG A 27 2.50 -23.74 9.78
CA ARG A 27 1.75 -24.98 9.57
C ARG A 27 2.20 -25.63 8.27
N SER A 28 2.59 -26.90 8.30
CA SER A 28 3.02 -27.63 7.10
C SER A 28 1.86 -27.84 6.11
N THR A 29 2.07 -27.52 4.83
CA THR A 29 1.14 -27.80 3.74
C THR A 29 1.31 -29.24 3.24
N GLY A 30 0.21 -29.99 3.09
CA GLY A 30 0.17 -31.25 2.33
C GLY A 30 0.38 -32.58 3.08
N LEU A 31 0.89 -32.59 4.33
CA LEU A 31 0.97 -33.80 5.16
C LEU A 31 0.66 -33.44 6.62
N ASN A 32 -0.36 -34.07 7.23
CA ASN A 32 -0.61 -33.98 8.67
C ASN A 32 0.50 -34.72 9.43
N LYS A 33 1.65 -34.08 9.62
CA LYS A 33 2.68 -34.55 10.54
C LYS A 33 2.36 -34.04 11.94
N LEU A 34 2.34 -34.96 12.90
CA LEU A 34 2.14 -34.68 14.31
C LEU A 34 3.38 -35.13 15.07
N ILE A 35 4.05 -34.19 15.75
CA ILE A 35 5.01 -34.53 16.80
C ILE A 35 4.35 -34.07 18.09
N GLU A 36 3.77 -35.03 18.82
CA GLU A 36 3.04 -34.75 20.04
C GLU A 36 4.00 -34.63 21.23
N VAL A 37 3.88 -33.55 21.98
CA VAL A 37 4.60 -33.33 23.24
C VAL A 37 3.59 -33.21 24.37
N VAL A 38 3.92 -33.78 25.53
CA VAL A 38 3.11 -33.71 26.74
C VAL A 38 3.69 -32.67 27.68
N HIS A 39 2.85 -31.72 28.10
CA HIS A 39 3.15 -30.78 29.17
C HIS A 39 2.24 -31.08 30.36
N LEU A 40 2.83 -31.25 31.55
CA LEU A 40 2.10 -31.45 32.80
C LEU A 40 2.27 -30.20 33.64
N ALA A 41 1.16 -29.63 34.11
CA ALA A 41 1.18 -28.45 34.96
C ALA A 41 0.18 -28.60 36.12
N ASP A 42 0.68 -28.46 37.34
CA ASP A 42 -0.15 -28.42 38.53
C ASP A 42 -0.65 -26.99 38.76
N LEU A 43 -1.95 -26.82 38.99
CA LEU A 43 -2.49 -25.51 39.34
C LEU A 43 -2.04 -25.16 40.77
N SER A 44 -1.51 -23.95 40.94
CA SER A 44 -1.10 -23.43 42.25
C SER A 44 -2.29 -23.42 43.23
N GLU A 45 -1.99 -23.50 44.54
CA GLU A 45 -3.00 -23.48 45.60
C GLU A 45 -3.94 -22.26 45.51
N GLU A 46 -3.41 -21.08 45.17
CA GLU A 46 -4.20 -19.86 44.95
C GLU A 46 -5.23 -20.02 43.82
N THR A 47 -4.82 -20.61 42.70
CA THR A 47 -5.71 -20.88 41.55
C THR A 47 -6.78 -21.90 41.93
N SER A 48 -6.41 -22.98 42.64
CA SER A 48 -7.36 -23.97 43.15
C SER A 48 -8.36 -23.37 44.13
N PHE A 49 -7.94 -22.44 44.99
CA PHE A 49 -8.83 -21.70 45.88
C PHE A 49 -9.80 -20.80 45.10
N GLY A 50 -9.32 -20.12 44.04
CA GLY A 50 -10.16 -19.35 43.13
C GLY A 50 -11.24 -20.21 42.46
N LEU A 51 -10.89 -21.41 42.00
CA LEU A 51 -11.85 -22.38 41.45
C LEU A 51 -12.90 -22.81 42.47
N LEU A 52 -12.49 -23.09 43.71
CA LEU A 52 -13.42 -23.43 44.79
C LEU A 52 -14.39 -22.28 45.06
N LYS A 53 -13.90 -21.04 45.11
CA LYS A 53 -14.72 -19.84 45.32
C LYS A 53 -15.74 -19.66 44.19
N LEU A 54 -15.33 -19.86 42.94
CA LEU A 54 -16.23 -19.81 41.78
C LEU A 54 -17.27 -20.94 41.81
N ALA A 55 -16.89 -22.16 42.20
CA ALA A 55 -17.82 -23.28 42.29
C ALA A 55 -18.90 -23.11 43.38
N LEU A 56 -18.59 -22.32 44.42
CA LEU A 56 -19.50 -21.99 45.51
C LEU A 56 -20.28 -20.68 45.28
N HIS A 57 -19.99 -19.94 44.21
CA HIS A 57 -20.69 -18.71 43.90
C HIS A 57 -22.11 -19.02 43.39
N GLU A 58 -23.11 -18.27 43.87
CA GLU A 58 -24.49 -18.37 43.43
C GLU A 58 -24.96 -16.96 43.02
N GLU A 59 -25.37 -16.79 41.76
CA GLU A 59 -26.12 -15.58 41.35
C GLU A 59 -27.59 -15.76 41.73
N ASP A 60 -28.07 -14.92 42.65
CA ASP A 60 -29.46 -14.82 43.04
C ASP A 60 -30.28 -14.29 41.85
N GLU A 61 -31.05 -15.16 41.16
CA GLU A 61 -32.39 -14.82 40.64
C GLU A 61 -33.18 -15.97 39.99
N ASN A 62 -32.59 -17.12 39.63
CA ASN A 62 -33.36 -18.23 39.03
C ASN A 62 -33.17 -19.58 39.74
N LYS A 63 -34.13 -19.92 40.62
CA LYS A 63 -34.21 -21.17 41.42
C LYS A 63 -34.39 -22.47 40.61
N THR A 64 -34.37 -22.43 39.29
CA THR A 64 -34.77 -23.54 38.40
C THR A 64 -33.59 -24.37 37.85
N LEU A 65 -32.33 -23.95 38.00
CA LEU A 65 -31.13 -24.72 37.56
C LEU A 65 -30.14 -24.92 38.72
N LYS A 66 -30.43 -25.89 39.60
CA LYS A 66 -29.63 -26.23 40.81
C LYS A 66 -28.36 -27.07 40.55
N THR A 67 -27.77 -27.06 39.37
CA THR A 67 -26.51 -27.80 39.12
C THR A 67 -25.30 -26.89 39.28
N ARG A 68 -24.52 -27.14 40.35
CA ARG A 68 -23.23 -26.47 40.58
C ARG A 68 -22.24 -26.81 39.46
N PRO A 69 -21.41 -25.87 39.00
CA PRO A 69 -20.39 -26.17 37.99
C PRO A 69 -19.28 -27.05 38.58
N SER A 70 -18.88 -28.10 37.86
CA SER A 70 -17.63 -28.81 38.10
C SER A 70 -16.42 -27.92 37.78
N ALA A 71 -15.24 -28.31 38.27
CA ALA A 71 -14.00 -27.63 37.91
C ALA A 71 -13.71 -27.70 36.40
N PHE A 72 -14.16 -28.76 35.73
CA PHE A 72 -14.11 -28.87 34.27
C PHE A 72 -14.88 -27.74 33.58
N HIS A 73 -16.13 -27.45 33.97
CA HIS A 73 -16.89 -26.34 33.36
C HIS A 73 -16.17 -25.00 33.56
N LEU A 74 -15.68 -24.74 34.77
CA LEU A 74 -14.98 -23.48 35.10
C LEU A 74 -13.70 -23.33 34.26
N LEU A 75 -12.91 -24.40 34.13
CA LEU A 75 -11.67 -24.40 33.35
C LEU A 75 -11.94 -24.27 31.85
N LEU A 76 -12.97 -24.97 31.33
CA LEU A 76 -13.39 -24.83 29.93
C LEU A 76 -13.85 -23.40 29.64
N SER A 77 -14.66 -22.79 30.52
CA SER A 77 -15.07 -21.39 30.37
C SER A 77 -13.91 -20.41 30.40
N ALA A 78 -12.95 -20.58 31.32
CA ALA A 78 -11.75 -19.75 31.36
C ALA A 78 -10.88 -19.93 30.10
N PHE A 79 -10.78 -21.16 29.61
CA PHE A 79 -10.03 -21.45 28.39
C PHE A 79 -10.72 -20.88 27.13
N LEU A 80 -12.05 -20.87 27.05
CA LEU A 80 -12.80 -20.19 25.98
C LEU A 80 -12.52 -18.69 25.94
N VAL A 81 -12.44 -18.04 27.11
CA VAL A 81 -12.05 -16.63 27.20
C VAL A 81 -10.63 -16.43 26.66
N LEU A 82 -9.67 -17.29 27.01
CA LEU A 82 -8.32 -17.22 26.43
C LEU A 82 -8.33 -17.39 24.90
N LEU A 83 -9.11 -18.34 24.37
CA LEU A 83 -9.25 -18.53 22.92
C LEU A 83 -9.77 -17.26 22.24
N HIS A 84 -10.81 -16.63 22.80
CA HIS A 84 -11.31 -15.33 22.34
C HIS A 84 -10.24 -14.25 22.37
N ARG A 85 -9.47 -14.16 23.45
CA ARG A 85 -8.41 -13.15 23.58
C ARG A 85 -7.25 -13.39 22.60
N TYR A 86 -6.97 -14.64 22.24
CA TYR A 86 -5.93 -15.01 21.29
C TYR A 86 -6.33 -14.92 19.82
N THR A 87 -7.59 -15.16 19.47
CA THR A 87 -8.01 -15.16 18.06
C THR A 87 -8.84 -13.93 17.70
N GLY A 88 -9.53 -13.33 18.67
CA GLY A 88 -10.52 -12.29 18.46
C GLY A 88 -11.88 -12.83 17.98
N ASP A 89 -12.02 -14.15 17.81
CA ASP A 89 -13.27 -14.79 17.40
C ASP A 89 -14.25 -14.87 18.58
N THR A 90 -15.55 -14.84 18.30
CA THR A 90 -16.60 -14.96 19.33
C THR A 90 -17.35 -16.29 19.26
N ASP A 91 -17.02 -17.17 18.31
CA ASP A 91 -17.68 -18.46 18.09
C ASP A 91 -16.66 -19.57 17.87
N PHE A 92 -16.77 -20.67 18.62
CA PHE A 92 -15.79 -21.74 18.69
C PHE A 92 -16.42 -23.11 18.59
N VAL A 93 -15.69 -24.04 17.98
CA VAL A 93 -16.04 -25.47 17.97
C VAL A 93 -14.95 -26.25 18.69
N ILE A 94 -15.31 -26.93 19.78
CA ILE A 94 -14.39 -27.65 20.65
C ILE A 94 -14.81 -29.13 20.73
N GLY A 95 -13.84 -30.02 20.57
CA GLY A 95 -14.02 -31.44 20.88
C GLY A 95 -13.96 -31.65 22.39
N SER A 96 -14.99 -32.25 22.97
CA SER A 96 -15.10 -32.40 24.42
C SER A 96 -15.55 -33.81 24.83
N SER A 97 -15.56 -34.08 26.13
CA SER A 97 -15.90 -35.38 26.71
C SER A 97 -16.86 -35.17 27.86
N SER A 98 -17.89 -36.01 27.93
CA SER A 98 -18.75 -36.10 29.11
C SER A 98 -18.60 -37.47 29.77
N ALA A 99 -18.63 -37.51 31.10
CA ALA A 99 -18.68 -38.74 31.88
C ALA A 99 -19.88 -39.64 31.51
N ALA A 100 -20.98 -39.05 31.05
CA ALA A 100 -22.21 -39.75 30.65
C ALA A 100 -22.17 -40.28 29.21
N ALA A 101 -21.26 -39.80 28.36
CA ALA A 101 -21.18 -40.15 26.95
C ALA A 101 -20.01 -41.09 26.65
N SER A 102 -20.26 -42.19 25.93
CA SER A 102 -19.20 -43.11 25.45
C SER A 102 -18.43 -42.59 24.24
N SER A 103 -18.98 -41.58 23.56
CA SER A 103 -18.44 -40.91 22.37
C SER A 103 -18.10 -39.46 22.70
N PRO A 104 -17.17 -38.83 21.96
CA PRO A 104 -16.83 -37.40 22.11
C PRO A 104 -18.03 -36.50 21.80
N LEU A 105 -18.10 -35.36 22.48
CA LEU A 105 -19.05 -34.28 22.19
C LEU A 105 -18.38 -33.24 21.29
N ILE A 106 -19.16 -32.64 20.39
CA ILE A 106 -18.77 -31.45 19.64
C ILE A 106 -19.56 -30.28 20.20
N LEU A 107 -18.88 -29.34 20.85
CA LEU A 107 -19.51 -28.18 21.48
C LEU A 107 -19.26 -26.95 20.61
N ARG A 108 -20.33 -26.31 20.12
CA ARG A 108 -20.27 -24.97 19.54
C ARG A 108 -20.57 -23.95 20.63
N LEU A 109 -19.63 -23.09 20.94
CA LEU A 109 -19.64 -22.22 22.11
C LEU A 109 -19.31 -20.79 21.68
N SER A 110 -20.14 -19.84 22.08
CA SER A 110 -19.91 -18.42 21.84
C SER A 110 -19.45 -17.68 23.09
N VAL A 111 -18.63 -16.64 22.90
CA VAL A 111 -18.13 -15.75 23.94
C VAL A 111 -18.24 -14.31 23.43
N GLU A 112 -18.99 -13.48 24.15
CA GLU A 112 -18.99 -12.03 23.91
C GLU A 112 -18.07 -11.34 24.93
N PRO A 113 -17.31 -10.30 24.54
CA PRO A 113 -16.36 -9.63 25.43
C PRO A 113 -17.06 -8.95 26.64
N SER A 114 -18.33 -8.59 26.49
CA SER A 114 -19.15 -8.00 27.57
C SER A 114 -19.77 -9.04 28.50
N ASP A 115 -19.71 -10.33 28.17
CA ASP A 115 -20.26 -11.39 29.02
C ASP A 115 -19.55 -11.40 30.37
N SER A 116 -20.30 -11.68 31.44
CA SER A 116 -19.71 -12.06 32.72
C SER A 116 -19.11 -13.45 32.62
N PHE A 117 -18.17 -13.78 33.50
CA PHE A 117 -17.61 -15.13 33.54
C PHE A 117 -18.69 -16.19 33.78
N TRP A 118 -19.66 -15.89 34.63
CA TRP A 118 -20.76 -16.82 34.97
C TRP A 118 -21.72 -17.06 33.82
N THR A 119 -21.98 -16.06 32.98
CA THR A 119 -22.78 -16.22 31.76
C THR A 119 -22.17 -17.29 30.85
N ILE A 120 -20.84 -17.29 30.71
CA ILE A 120 -20.11 -18.28 29.91
C ILE A 120 -20.17 -19.67 30.56
N VAL A 121 -20.01 -19.77 31.87
CA VAL A 121 -20.14 -21.04 32.62
C VAL A 121 -21.52 -21.67 32.41
N ARG A 122 -22.59 -20.87 32.51
CA ARG A 122 -23.96 -21.36 32.27
C ARG A 122 -24.17 -21.79 30.82
N ARG A 123 -23.61 -21.06 29.86
CA ARG A 123 -23.65 -21.43 28.44
C ARG A 123 -22.97 -22.78 28.20
N VAL A 124 -21.79 -23.00 28.78
CA VAL A 124 -21.07 -24.29 28.70
C VAL A 124 -21.92 -25.43 29.27
N GLN A 125 -22.47 -25.29 30.48
CA GLN A 125 -23.33 -26.32 31.09
C GLN A 125 -24.61 -26.61 30.30
N HIS A 126 -25.15 -25.61 29.60
CA HIS A 126 -26.33 -25.77 28.77
C HIS A 126 -26.01 -26.51 27.48
N VAL A 127 -25.00 -26.05 26.74
CA VAL A 127 -24.58 -26.64 25.45
C VAL A 127 -24.08 -28.08 25.63
N GLU A 128 -23.38 -28.38 26.72
CA GLU A 128 -22.95 -29.75 27.03
C GLU A 128 -24.13 -30.69 27.21
N ARG A 129 -25.15 -30.30 28.01
CA ARG A 129 -26.37 -31.12 28.20
C ARG A 129 -27.15 -31.34 26.91
N GLU A 130 -27.22 -30.33 26.06
CA GLU A 130 -27.84 -30.48 24.73
C GLU A 130 -27.03 -31.41 23.82
N ALA A 131 -25.70 -31.37 23.89
CA ALA A 131 -24.84 -32.27 23.13
C ALA A 131 -24.94 -33.72 23.64
N GLU A 132 -25.10 -33.93 24.95
CA GLU A 132 -25.34 -35.24 25.55
C GLU A 132 -26.68 -35.84 25.10
N ALA A 133 -27.75 -35.03 25.07
CA ALA A 133 -29.07 -35.48 24.64
C ALA A 133 -29.12 -35.91 23.17
N ASP A 134 -28.30 -35.28 22.32
CA ASP A 134 -28.18 -35.54 20.89
C ASP A 134 -26.90 -36.32 20.53
N LEU A 135 -26.44 -37.21 21.41
CA LEU A 135 -25.19 -37.94 21.21
C LEU A 135 -25.19 -38.77 19.92
N LEU A 136 -24.26 -38.46 19.02
CA LEU A 136 -24.03 -39.18 17.77
C LEU A 136 -22.54 -39.51 17.59
N PRO A 137 -22.19 -40.63 16.92
CA PRO A 137 -20.81 -40.92 16.58
C PRO A 137 -20.18 -39.85 15.68
N TYR A 138 -18.93 -39.48 15.95
CA TYR A 138 -18.20 -38.45 15.22
C TYR A 138 -18.17 -38.70 13.70
N ASP A 139 -17.92 -39.94 13.27
CA ASP A 139 -17.84 -40.30 11.85
C ASP A 139 -19.19 -40.11 11.13
N THR A 140 -20.31 -40.31 11.84
CA THR A 140 -21.66 -40.07 11.29
C THR A 140 -21.90 -38.58 11.04
N ILE A 141 -21.49 -37.72 11.98
CA ILE A 141 -21.59 -36.25 11.83
C ILE A 141 -20.70 -35.79 10.67
N LEU A 142 -19.45 -36.29 10.61
CA LEU A 142 -18.49 -35.93 9.57
C LEU A 142 -18.96 -36.35 8.18
N GLN A 143 -19.49 -37.56 8.03
CA GLN A 143 -20.05 -38.04 6.76
C GLN A 143 -21.26 -37.22 6.31
N ALA A 144 -22.14 -36.84 7.25
CA ALA A 144 -23.31 -36.03 6.92
C ALA A 144 -22.93 -34.60 6.49
N LEU A 145 -22.00 -33.94 7.19
CA LEU A 145 -21.50 -32.61 6.81
C LEU A 145 -20.71 -32.60 5.50
N ARG A 146 -20.11 -33.73 5.11
CA ARG A 146 -19.34 -33.87 3.85
C ARG A 146 -20.19 -34.23 2.64
N LYS A 147 -21.34 -34.89 2.83
CA LYS A 147 -22.24 -35.32 1.74
C LYS A 147 -22.80 -34.16 0.90
N GLU A 148 -22.83 -32.95 1.43
CA GLU A 148 -23.30 -31.76 0.71
C GLU A 148 -22.19 -31.02 -0.07
N LYS A 149 -20.92 -31.48 0.01
CA LYS A 149 -19.75 -30.78 -0.56
C LYS A 149 -18.90 -31.73 -1.41
N ASP A 150 -19.31 -31.97 -2.65
CA ASP A 150 -18.48 -32.68 -3.64
C ASP A 150 -17.16 -31.92 -3.90
N ASP A 151 -16.05 -32.67 -3.90
CA ASP A 151 -14.70 -32.33 -4.40
C ASP A 151 -14.18 -30.89 -4.25
N SER A 152 -14.34 -30.31 -3.05
CA SER A 152 -13.69 -29.04 -2.68
C SER A 152 -12.65 -29.21 -1.57
N VAL A 153 -11.64 -28.34 -1.54
CA VAL A 153 -10.62 -28.24 -0.47
C VAL A 153 -11.26 -28.15 0.93
N GLU A 154 -12.51 -27.68 1.02
CA GLU A 154 -13.29 -27.64 2.27
C GLU A 154 -13.62 -29.03 2.84
N ALA A 155 -13.77 -30.06 2.01
CA ALA A 155 -14.07 -31.43 2.47
C ALA A 155 -12.92 -32.02 3.33
N SER A 156 -11.68 -31.53 3.14
CA SER A 156 -10.49 -31.96 3.89
C SER A 156 -10.30 -31.23 5.24
N ARG A 157 -11.10 -30.21 5.55
CA ARG A 157 -10.94 -29.39 6.77
C ARG A 157 -11.42 -30.15 8.02
N PRO A 158 -10.74 -30.00 9.16
CA PRO A 158 -11.21 -30.60 10.41
C PRO A 158 -12.31 -29.77 11.06
N LEU A 159 -13.25 -30.46 11.72
CA LEU A 159 -14.41 -29.84 12.39
C LEU A 159 -14.02 -28.98 13.60
N PHE A 160 -12.98 -29.38 14.32
CA PHE A 160 -12.40 -28.63 15.44
C PHE A 160 -10.89 -28.81 15.46
N ARG A 161 -10.18 -27.84 16.06
CA ARG A 161 -8.72 -27.85 16.25
C ARG A 161 -8.30 -28.04 17.69
N VAL A 162 -9.22 -27.83 18.63
CA VAL A 162 -8.95 -27.84 20.06
C VAL A 162 -9.83 -28.86 20.75
N ARG A 163 -9.23 -29.57 21.70
CA ARG A 163 -9.93 -30.51 22.57
C ARG A 163 -9.78 -30.13 24.02
N PHE A 164 -10.84 -30.36 24.78
CA PHE A 164 -10.88 -30.11 26.21
C PHE A 164 -11.64 -31.24 26.93
N PHE A 165 -10.93 -32.05 27.70
CA PHE A 165 -11.44 -33.29 28.27
C PHE A 165 -11.33 -33.35 29.79
N ASP A 166 -12.30 -34.03 30.40
CA ASP A 166 -12.32 -34.36 31.82
C ASP A 166 -11.81 -35.80 32.01
N GLU A 167 -10.63 -35.94 32.62
CA GLU A 167 -10.04 -37.23 33.00
C GLU A 167 -9.94 -37.39 34.52
N THR A 168 -10.73 -36.64 35.28
CA THR A 168 -10.74 -36.75 36.74
C THR A 168 -11.35 -38.05 37.26
N ILE A 169 -12.02 -38.84 36.39
CA ILE A 169 -12.73 -40.08 36.73
C ILE A 169 -12.11 -41.32 36.05
N GLN A 170 -11.95 -41.34 34.72
CA GLN A 170 -11.28 -42.44 33.97
C GLN A 170 -10.58 -41.93 32.69
N PRO A 171 -9.39 -42.47 32.32
CA PRO A 171 -8.69 -42.12 31.07
C PRO A 171 -9.43 -42.64 29.83
N ARG A 172 -9.40 -41.89 28.71
CA ARG A 172 -10.07 -42.29 27.45
C ARG A 172 -9.10 -42.32 26.26
N ASP A 173 -8.52 -43.49 25.98
CA ASP A 173 -7.45 -43.64 24.96
C ASP A 173 -7.94 -43.78 23.49
N ASN A 174 -9.14 -44.32 23.25
CA ASN A 174 -9.54 -44.75 21.90
C ASN A 174 -9.89 -43.59 20.93
N PHE A 175 -10.39 -42.46 21.42
CA PHE A 175 -10.80 -41.32 20.58
C PHE A 175 -9.64 -40.40 20.18
N ILE A 176 -8.62 -40.28 21.03
CA ILE A 176 -7.43 -39.46 20.77
C ILE A 176 -6.75 -39.94 19.49
N ARG A 177 -6.67 -41.27 19.28
CA ARG A 177 -6.00 -41.87 18.13
C ARG A 177 -6.66 -41.52 16.79
N SER A 178 -8.00 -41.55 16.70
CA SER A 178 -8.73 -41.37 15.43
C SER A 178 -8.77 -39.91 14.93
N THR A 179 -8.60 -38.93 15.82
CA THR A 179 -8.63 -37.51 15.44
C THR A 179 -7.30 -36.79 15.68
N SER A 180 -6.28 -37.45 16.25
CA SER A 180 -4.97 -36.86 16.64
C SER A 180 -4.37 -35.94 15.57
N LEU A 181 -4.41 -36.35 14.30
CA LEU A 181 -3.85 -35.63 13.15
C LEU A 181 -4.53 -34.31 12.82
N THR A 182 -5.72 -34.02 13.38
CA THR A 182 -6.49 -32.81 13.06
C THR A 182 -6.50 -31.77 14.18
N SER A 183 -6.04 -32.13 15.38
CA SER A 183 -6.03 -31.23 16.54
C SER A 183 -4.66 -30.65 16.81
N ASP A 184 -4.64 -29.37 17.15
CA ASP A 184 -3.43 -28.62 17.43
C ASP A 184 -3.08 -28.65 18.92
N LEU A 185 -4.12 -28.65 19.78
CA LEU A 185 -4.00 -28.56 21.23
C LEU A 185 -5.10 -29.40 21.90
N THR A 186 -4.73 -30.24 22.86
CA THR A 186 -5.65 -31.03 23.68
C THR A 186 -5.33 -30.81 25.15
N VAL A 187 -6.31 -30.35 25.92
CA VAL A 187 -6.19 -30.14 27.37
C VAL A 187 -6.99 -31.20 28.10
N PHE A 188 -6.35 -31.87 29.06
CA PHE A 188 -6.98 -32.83 29.96
C PHE A 188 -6.96 -32.25 31.38
N VAL A 189 -8.12 -32.21 32.01
CA VAL A 189 -8.25 -31.91 33.44
C VAL A 189 -8.05 -33.21 34.20
N THR A 190 -7.02 -33.27 35.05
CA THR A 190 -6.67 -34.45 35.84
C THR A 190 -6.60 -34.11 37.33
N ARG A 191 -6.54 -35.15 38.18
CA ARG A 191 -6.29 -35.00 39.62
C ARG A 191 -4.99 -35.74 39.96
N PRO A 192 -4.03 -35.11 40.66
CA PRO A 192 -2.86 -35.79 41.16
C PRO A 192 -3.25 -36.80 42.25
N PRO A 193 -2.47 -37.87 42.45
CA PRO A 193 -2.72 -38.87 43.49
C PRO A 193 -2.72 -38.22 44.88
N ALA A 194 -3.74 -38.52 45.70
CA ALA A 194 -3.94 -37.89 47.00
C ALA A 194 -2.75 -38.15 47.95
N THR A 195 -2.21 -37.09 48.55
CA THR A 195 -1.21 -37.17 49.63
C THR A 195 -1.85 -36.93 50.99
N THR A 196 -1.30 -37.51 52.06
CA THR A 196 -1.84 -37.45 53.43
C THR A 196 -1.82 -36.06 54.09
N ARG A 197 -1.28 -35.03 53.40
CA ARG A 197 -1.30 -33.62 53.81
C ARG A 197 -2.25 -32.81 52.90
N ALA A 198 -3.53 -33.21 52.83
CA ALA A 198 -4.48 -32.62 51.90
C ALA A 198 -4.79 -31.14 52.23
N SER A 199 -4.56 -30.26 51.25
CA SER A 199 -5.12 -28.90 51.24
C SER A 199 -6.66 -28.97 51.18
N LEU A 200 -7.34 -27.95 51.73
CA LEU A 200 -8.82 -27.83 51.71
C LEU A 200 -9.37 -27.63 50.28
N ALA A 201 -8.54 -27.17 49.34
CA ALA A 201 -8.90 -26.99 47.94
C ALA A 201 -8.53 -28.23 47.10
N PRO A 202 -9.38 -28.63 46.12
CA PRO A 202 -9.05 -29.73 45.23
C PRO A 202 -7.78 -29.41 44.43
N GLN A 203 -6.78 -30.29 44.52
CA GLN A 203 -5.62 -30.24 43.64
C GLN A 203 -6.04 -30.67 42.23
N ILE A 204 -5.85 -29.78 41.27
CA ILE A 204 -6.18 -30.01 39.87
C ILE A 204 -4.91 -29.82 39.06
N SER A 205 -4.66 -30.74 38.15
CA SER A 205 -3.54 -30.68 37.23
C SER A 205 -4.07 -30.65 35.80
N LEU A 206 -3.30 -30.03 34.91
CA LEU A 206 -3.56 -30.00 33.49
C LEU A 206 -2.50 -30.84 32.79
N ARG A 207 -2.95 -31.82 32.01
CA ARG A 207 -2.11 -32.52 31.04
C ARG A 207 -2.44 -31.95 29.66
N ILE A 208 -1.47 -31.36 29.00
CA ILE A 208 -1.64 -30.68 27.72
C ILE A 208 -0.83 -31.40 26.66
N LEU A 209 -1.51 -31.92 25.63
CA LEU A 209 -0.89 -32.45 24.42
C LEU A 209 -0.92 -31.38 23.34
N PHE A 210 0.21 -31.12 22.71
CA PHE A 210 0.31 -30.14 21.64
C PHE A 210 1.27 -30.60 20.55
N ASN A 211 1.05 -30.09 19.34
CA ASN A 211 1.96 -30.35 18.22
C ASN A 211 3.19 -29.44 18.33
N SER A 212 4.37 -30.01 18.59
CA SER A 212 5.62 -29.24 18.71
C SER A 212 6.10 -28.66 17.38
N LEU A 213 5.50 -29.08 16.25
CA LEU A 213 5.70 -28.42 14.96
C LEU A 213 4.93 -27.10 14.84
N LEU A 214 4.03 -26.78 15.78
CA LEU A 214 3.23 -25.56 15.79
C LEU A 214 3.51 -24.67 16.99
N PHE A 215 3.75 -25.25 18.17
CA PHE A 215 3.92 -24.49 19.41
C PHE A 215 5.24 -24.80 20.11
N THR A 216 5.82 -23.77 20.72
CA THR A 216 6.92 -23.91 21.68
C THR A 216 6.41 -24.34 23.05
N SER A 217 7.26 -24.97 23.85
CA SER A 217 6.91 -25.27 25.25
C SER A 217 6.65 -24.00 26.06
N SER A 218 7.39 -22.91 25.80
CA SER A 218 7.20 -21.61 26.47
C SER A 218 5.79 -21.05 26.30
N ARG A 219 5.21 -21.16 25.09
CA ARG A 219 3.83 -20.75 24.84
C ARG A 219 2.82 -21.55 25.65
N ILE A 220 3.01 -22.86 25.77
CA ILE A 220 2.10 -23.71 26.54
C ILE A 220 2.16 -23.35 28.03
N SER A 221 3.35 -23.09 28.57
CA SER A 221 3.49 -22.58 29.94
C SER A 221 2.78 -21.25 30.12
N PHE A 222 2.93 -20.30 29.19
CA PHE A 222 2.19 -19.03 29.25
C PHE A 222 0.67 -19.22 29.23
N ILE A 223 0.14 -20.13 28.42
CA ILE A 223 -1.31 -20.43 28.41
C ILE A 223 -1.79 -20.87 29.79
N VAL A 224 -1.02 -21.72 30.49
CA VAL A 224 -1.36 -22.19 31.85
C VAL A 224 -1.29 -21.05 32.87
N ASP A 225 -0.25 -20.22 32.79
CA ASP A 225 -0.08 -19.07 33.69
C ASP A 225 -1.20 -18.04 33.50
N GLN A 226 -1.54 -17.73 32.25
CA GLN A 226 -2.62 -16.82 31.87
C GLN A 226 -3.99 -17.35 32.31
N LEU A 227 -4.22 -18.66 32.18
CA LEU A 227 -5.42 -19.32 32.70
C LEU A 227 -5.52 -19.15 34.22
N SER A 228 -4.39 -19.32 34.93
CA SER A 228 -4.32 -19.15 36.38
C SER A 228 -4.61 -17.70 36.79
N VAL A 229 -4.01 -16.72 36.12
CA VAL A 229 -4.26 -15.29 36.38
C VAL A 229 -5.72 -14.94 36.12
N LEU A 230 -6.29 -15.40 35.00
CA LEU A 230 -7.70 -15.19 34.67
C LEU A 230 -8.61 -15.71 35.79
N LEU A 231 -8.43 -16.96 36.20
CA LEU A 231 -9.25 -17.60 37.24
C LEU A 231 -9.18 -16.86 38.58
N ARG A 232 -7.99 -16.40 38.99
CA ARG A 232 -7.84 -15.61 40.21
C ARG A 232 -8.60 -14.28 40.11
N ASN A 233 -8.48 -13.58 38.97
CA ASN A 233 -9.17 -12.31 38.73
C ASN A 233 -10.70 -12.48 38.72
N VAL A 234 -11.23 -13.44 37.94
CA VAL A 234 -12.68 -13.66 37.87
C VAL A 234 -13.24 -14.23 39.17
N SER A 235 -12.46 -14.97 39.97
CA SER A 235 -12.91 -15.41 41.31
C SER A 235 -13.05 -14.25 42.29
N THR A 236 -12.35 -13.14 42.07
CA THR A 236 -12.42 -11.95 42.90
C THR A 236 -13.61 -11.08 42.50
N ASN A 237 -13.85 -10.93 41.19
CA ASN A 237 -14.99 -10.21 40.64
C ASN A 237 -15.66 -10.97 39.49
N PRO A 238 -16.59 -11.91 39.78
CA PRO A 238 -17.21 -12.74 38.76
C PRO A 238 -18.12 -11.99 37.78
N ALA A 239 -18.59 -10.80 38.16
CA ALA A 239 -19.43 -9.93 37.34
C ALA A 239 -18.64 -9.06 36.34
N ALA A 240 -17.30 -9.07 36.42
CA ALA A 240 -16.47 -8.33 35.48
C ALA A 240 -16.63 -8.87 34.04
N ALA A 241 -16.66 -7.97 33.07
CA ALA A 241 -16.67 -8.30 31.66
C ALA A 241 -15.37 -9.03 31.29
N VAL A 242 -15.48 -10.24 30.75
CA VAL A 242 -14.31 -11.11 30.49
C VAL A 242 -13.34 -10.51 29.48
N GLY A 243 -13.82 -9.65 28.58
CA GLY A 243 -13.01 -8.93 27.60
C GLY A 243 -11.99 -7.99 28.23
N SER A 244 -12.27 -7.45 29.42
CA SER A 244 -11.41 -6.47 30.11
C SER A 244 -10.53 -7.08 31.21
N VAL A 245 -10.65 -8.38 31.49
CA VAL A 245 -9.86 -9.00 32.56
C VAL A 245 -8.37 -9.06 32.15
N PRO A 246 -7.43 -8.59 32.99
CA PRO A 246 -6.00 -8.68 32.70
C PRO A 246 -5.51 -10.13 32.69
N LEU A 247 -4.65 -10.47 31.73
CA LEU A 247 -4.03 -11.80 31.60
C LEU A 247 -2.50 -11.76 31.77
N LEU A 248 -1.90 -10.56 31.81
CA LEU A 248 -0.46 -10.38 31.85
C LEU A 248 0.16 -11.00 33.11
N THR A 249 1.11 -11.91 32.92
CA THR A 249 1.76 -12.63 34.03
C THR A 249 3.03 -11.90 34.50
N ALA A 250 3.56 -12.26 35.67
CA ALA A 250 4.82 -11.70 36.17
C ALA A 250 6.01 -12.05 35.27
N ALA A 251 6.11 -13.31 34.82
CA ALA A 251 7.18 -13.78 33.94
C ALA A 251 7.17 -13.08 32.57
N GLN A 252 5.99 -12.74 32.05
CA GLN A 252 5.85 -12.01 30.79
C GLN A 252 6.25 -10.55 30.93
N ARG A 253 5.96 -9.90 32.07
CA ARG A 253 6.32 -8.48 32.31
C ARG A 253 7.82 -8.20 32.16
N GLU A 254 8.67 -9.17 32.44
CA GLU A 254 10.13 -9.03 32.28
C GLU A 254 10.57 -8.90 30.82
N HIS A 255 9.78 -9.42 29.87
CA HIS A 255 10.12 -9.48 28.44
C HIS A 255 9.28 -8.53 27.57
N LEU A 256 8.21 -7.96 28.12
CA LEU A 256 7.33 -7.02 27.42
C LEU A 256 7.71 -5.57 27.75
N PRO A 257 7.43 -4.61 26.84
CA PRO A 257 7.74 -3.21 27.11
C PRO A 257 7.00 -2.67 28.34
N ASP A 258 7.72 -1.99 29.22
CA ASP A 258 7.14 -1.26 30.35
C ASP A 258 6.65 0.12 29.88
N PRO A 259 5.32 0.37 29.81
CA PRO A 259 4.78 1.63 29.32
C PRO A 259 5.10 2.82 30.23
N THR A 260 5.70 2.61 31.40
CA THR A 260 6.09 3.65 32.36
C THR A 260 7.58 3.98 32.34
N ALA A 261 8.39 3.23 31.59
CA ALA A 261 9.84 3.43 31.52
C ALA A 261 10.24 4.77 30.88
N ASP A 262 11.43 5.27 31.24
CA ASP A 262 12.08 6.39 30.55
C ASP A 262 12.50 5.97 29.15
N LEU A 263 12.29 6.85 28.17
CA LEU A 263 12.73 6.66 26.78
C LEU A 263 13.77 7.71 26.38
N HIS A 264 14.54 8.20 27.36
CA HIS A 264 15.64 9.15 27.16
C HIS A 264 15.24 10.37 26.30
N TRP A 265 14.09 10.97 26.65
CA TRP A 265 13.37 11.98 25.85
C TRP A 265 14.19 13.19 25.37
N CYS A 266 15.32 13.45 26.04
CA CYS A 266 16.19 14.60 25.79
C CYS A 266 17.45 14.25 24.97
N ASP A 267 17.55 13.05 24.39
CA ASP A 267 18.74 12.61 23.64
C ASP A 267 18.79 13.16 22.19
N TRP A 268 18.88 14.48 22.08
CA TRP A 268 18.95 15.21 20.82
C TRP A 268 20.36 15.19 20.21
N LYS A 269 20.50 14.68 18.98
CA LYS A 269 21.80 14.59 18.28
C LYS A 269 22.16 15.82 17.44
N GLY A 270 21.28 16.82 17.38
CA GLY A 270 21.39 17.99 16.52
C GLY A 270 20.62 17.84 15.20
N ALA A 271 20.40 18.96 14.50
CA ALA A 271 19.68 18.96 13.24
C ALA A 271 20.50 18.28 12.14
N ILE A 272 19.83 17.56 11.23
CA ILE A 272 20.49 16.85 10.12
C ILE A 272 21.34 17.79 9.25
N THR A 273 20.94 19.06 9.12
CA THR A 273 21.67 20.09 8.38
C THR A 273 23.01 20.43 9.03
N ASP A 274 23.05 20.50 10.36
CA ASP A 274 24.28 20.84 11.10
C ASP A 274 25.27 19.68 11.05
N LEU A 275 24.75 18.46 11.21
CA LEU A 275 25.53 17.23 11.06
C LEU A 275 26.10 17.09 9.64
N PHE A 276 25.28 17.32 8.62
CA PHE A 276 25.71 17.34 7.23
C PHE A 276 26.77 18.41 6.98
N SER A 277 26.57 19.66 7.43
CA SER A 277 27.54 20.74 7.22
C SER A 277 28.86 20.47 7.95
N ARG A 278 28.85 19.87 9.15
CA ARG A 278 30.06 19.41 9.84
C ARG A 278 30.80 18.33 9.04
N ASN A 279 30.10 17.32 8.53
CA ASN A 279 30.69 16.28 7.69
C ASN A 279 31.31 16.89 6.42
N ALA A 280 30.60 17.81 5.77
CA ALA A 280 31.07 18.45 4.55
C ALA A 280 32.24 19.40 4.74
N GLN A 281 32.37 20.05 5.90
CA GLN A 281 33.56 20.83 6.25
C GLN A 281 34.74 19.93 6.59
N LYS A 282 34.50 18.82 7.28
CA LYS A 282 35.53 17.86 7.66
C LYS A 282 36.09 17.09 6.45
N TRP A 283 35.24 16.77 5.48
CA TRP A 283 35.58 15.95 4.31
C TRP A 283 35.03 16.52 3.00
N PRO A 284 35.50 17.72 2.58
CA PRO A 284 34.91 18.42 1.44
C PRO A 284 35.02 17.65 0.13
N ASP A 285 36.12 16.93 -0.10
CA ASP A 285 36.41 16.23 -1.36
C ASP A 285 35.85 14.80 -1.39
N ARG A 286 35.21 14.34 -0.32
CA ARG A 286 34.66 12.98 -0.26
C ARG A 286 33.44 12.88 -1.19
N PRO A 287 33.30 11.80 -1.98
CA PRO A 287 32.08 11.52 -2.73
C PRO A 287 30.85 11.49 -1.82
N CYS A 288 29.82 12.26 -2.19
CA CYS A 288 28.55 12.34 -1.47
C CYS A 288 27.43 11.69 -2.29
N ILE A 289 27.28 12.11 -3.55
CA ILE A 289 26.21 11.63 -4.42
C ILE A 289 26.82 11.14 -5.73
N ILE A 290 26.49 9.92 -6.12
CA ILE A 290 26.92 9.31 -7.39
C ILE A 290 25.66 9.07 -8.21
N GLN A 291 25.46 9.86 -9.26
CA GLN A 291 24.29 9.77 -10.14
C GLN A 291 24.65 9.07 -11.44
N SER A 292 23.93 7.98 -11.73
CA SER A 292 23.97 7.32 -13.04
C SER A 292 23.26 8.18 -14.08
N ILE A 293 23.86 8.30 -15.27
CA ILE A 293 23.32 9.03 -16.42
C ILE A 293 23.11 8.03 -17.55
N SER A 294 21.88 7.96 -18.07
CA SER A 294 21.53 7.12 -19.21
C SER A 294 22.43 7.47 -20.41
N ALA A 295 22.87 6.44 -21.13
CA ALA A 295 23.58 6.63 -22.38
C ALA A 295 22.65 7.30 -23.39
N SER A 296 23.17 8.27 -24.15
CA SER A 296 22.39 8.94 -25.21
C SER A 296 22.22 8.05 -26.44
N ILE A 297 23.08 7.02 -26.57
CA ILE A 297 23.11 6.05 -27.66
C ILE A 297 23.18 4.65 -27.03
N PRO A 298 22.39 3.66 -27.49
CA PRO A 298 22.31 2.32 -26.88
C PRO A 298 23.63 1.53 -26.87
N SER A 299 24.56 1.88 -27.76
CA SER A 299 25.88 1.25 -27.87
C SER A 299 26.91 1.82 -26.89
N GLU A 300 26.63 2.92 -26.21
CA GLU A 300 27.57 3.55 -25.27
C GLU A 300 27.35 3.06 -23.83
N PRO A 301 28.42 2.94 -23.03
CA PRO A 301 28.29 2.58 -21.64
C PRO A 301 27.61 3.70 -20.85
N GLN A 302 26.79 3.32 -19.86
CA GLN A 302 26.25 4.25 -18.88
C GLN A 302 27.41 5.00 -18.20
N THR A 303 27.26 6.32 -18.03
CA THR A 303 28.26 7.13 -17.31
C THR A 303 27.75 7.50 -15.93
N ARG A 304 28.67 7.94 -15.04
CA ARG A 304 28.35 8.37 -13.68
C ARG A 304 28.88 9.77 -13.44
N ARG A 305 28.10 10.58 -12.72
CA ARG A 305 28.52 11.88 -12.18
C ARG A 305 28.70 11.76 -10.67
N THR A 306 29.81 12.27 -10.17
CA THR A 306 30.12 12.24 -8.73
C THR A 306 30.13 13.67 -8.21
N PHE A 307 29.37 13.91 -7.15
CA PHE A 307 29.31 15.18 -6.44
C PHE A 307 29.84 14.98 -5.03
N THR A 308 30.73 15.88 -4.61
CA THR A 308 31.38 15.79 -3.30
C THR A 308 30.51 16.41 -2.21
N TYR A 309 30.83 16.13 -0.95
CA TYR A 309 30.16 16.78 0.18
C TYR A 309 30.31 18.31 0.14
N GLY A 310 31.48 18.81 -0.27
CA GLY A 310 31.73 20.25 -0.46
C GLY A 310 30.84 20.86 -1.53
N ASP A 311 30.62 20.14 -2.63
CA ASP A 311 29.75 20.57 -3.73
C ASP A 311 28.30 20.72 -3.26
N ILE A 312 27.76 19.71 -2.56
CA ILE A 312 26.40 19.73 -2.02
C ILE A 312 26.25 20.82 -0.95
N ARG A 313 27.24 21.02 -0.09
CA ARG A 313 27.22 22.10 0.91
C ARG A 313 27.18 23.48 0.25
N ARG A 314 28.07 23.73 -0.71
CA ARG A 314 28.15 25.03 -1.39
C ARG A 314 26.87 25.38 -2.13
N THR A 315 26.35 24.43 -2.90
CA THR A 315 25.14 24.64 -3.71
C THR A 315 23.87 24.75 -2.86
N SER A 316 23.73 23.93 -1.82
CA SER A 316 22.62 24.06 -0.87
C SER A 316 22.66 25.39 -0.10
N ASN A 317 23.84 25.94 0.18
CA ASN A 317 23.97 27.27 0.81
C ASN A 317 23.46 28.38 -0.12
N ILE A 318 23.87 28.39 -1.39
CA ILE A 318 23.42 29.37 -2.39
C ILE A 318 21.89 29.37 -2.44
N LEU A 319 21.28 28.20 -2.59
CA LEU A 319 19.84 28.04 -2.67
C LEU A 319 19.14 28.44 -1.37
N ALA A 320 19.68 28.08 -0.20
CA ALA A 320 19.09 28.44 1.08
C ALA A 320 19.09 29.97 1.32
N HIS A 321 20.19 30.65 1.01
CA HIS A 321 20.26 32.11 1.08
C HIS A 321 19.29 32.78 0.11
N HIS A 322 19.08 32.20 -1.07
CA HIS A 322 18.08 32.69 -2.02
C HIS A 322 16.66 32.58 -1.46
N LEU A 323 16.30 31.43 -0.87
CA LEU A 323 14.98 31.22 -0.26
C LEU A 323 14.73 32.19 0.91
N LEU A 324 15.74 32.40 1.77
CA LEU A 324 15.66 33.36 2.88
C LEU A 324 15.52 34.80 2.38
N ALA A 325 16.31 35.19 1.37
CA ALA A 325 16.21 36.52 0.75
C ALA A 325 14.84 36.73 0.06
N GLY A 326 14.24 35.66 -0.45
CA GLY A 326 12.88 35.63 -0.99
C GLY A 326 11.77 35.63 0.07
N GLY A 327 12.10 35.65 1.37
CA GLY A 327 11.15 35.81 2.47
C GLY A 327 10.50 34.52 2.96
N VAL A 328 11.09 33.35 2.69
CA VAL A 328 10.70 32.09 3.33
C VAL A 328 11.06 32.15 4.82
N LYS A 329 10.11 31.77 5.67
CA LYS A 329 10.29 31.73 7.13
C LYS A 329 10.40 30.31 7.65
N ARG A 330 10.82 30.19 8.91
CA ARG A 330 10.92 28.91 9.61
C ARG A 330 9.55 28.18 9.63
N GLU A 331 9.59 26.87 9.44
CA GLU A 331 8.48 25.93 9.38
C GLU A 331 7.45 26.17 8.25
N GLU A 332 7.59 27.23 7.44
CA GLU A 332 6.79 27.41 6.22
C GLU A 332 7.10 26.32 5.20
N VAL A 333 6.09 25.90 4.44
CA VAL A 333 6.24 24.82 3.46
C VAL A 333 6.87 25.35 2.17
N VAL A 334 7.94 24.68 1.72
CA VAL A 334 8.52 24.84 0.38
C VAL A 334 8.27 23.55 -0.40
N MET A 335 7.53 23.67 -1.51
CA MET A 335 7.25 22.53 -2.39
C MET A 335 8.33 22.37 -3.45
N ILE A 336 8.75 21.13 -3.67
CA ILE A 336 9.75 20.76 -4.67
C ILE A 336 9.06 19.93 -5.76
N TYR A 337 8.96 20.48 -6.97
CA TYR A 337 8.49 19.76 -8.15
C TYR A 337 9.67 18.96 -8.71
N ALA A 338 9.69 17.66 -8.44
CA ALA A 338 10.93 16.89 -8.43
C ALA A 338 10.91 15.63 -9.29
N HIS A 339 12.11 15.22 -9.67
CA HIS A 339 12.41 13.86 -10.11
C HIS A 339 13.60 13.37 -9.26
N ARG A 340 13.93 12.07 -9.36
CA ARG A 340 15.04 11.51 -8.61
C ARG A 340 16.38 11.98 -9.19
N SER A 341 17.09 12.85 -8.48
CA SER A 341 18.39 13.38 -8.89
C SER A 341 19.17 14.01 -7.73
N VAL A 342 20.41 14.44 -7.98
CA VAL A 342 21.23 15.22 -7.04
C VAL A 342 20.55 16.53 -6.64
N GLU A 343 19.85 17.19 -7.56
CA GLU A 343 19.17 18.47 -7.31
C GLU A 343 18.05 18.32 -6.26
N LEU A 344 17.38 17.17 -6.21
CA LEU A 344 16.42 16.89 -5.14
C LEU A 344 17.09 16.91 -3.77
N VAL A 345 18.27 16.31 -3.64
CA VAL A 345 19.02 16.33 -2.36
C VAL A 345 19.47 17.74 -2.02
N VAL A 346 19.99 18.50 -2.99
CA VAL A 346 20.39 19.90 -2.81
C VAL A 346 19.21 20.76 -2.36
N ALA A 347 18.04 20.61 -3.01
CA ALA A 347 16.83 21.35 -2.66
C ALA A 347 16.33 21.00 -1.26
N VAL A 348 16.28 19.72 -0.89
CA VAL A 348 15.88 19.29 0.45
C VAL A 348 16.80 19.88 1.52
N ILE A 349 18.12 19.78 1.36
CA ILE A 349 19.07 20.33 2.33
C ILE A 349 18.98 21.85 2.39
N ALA A 350 18.79 22.54 1.26
CA ALA A 350 18.63 23.99 1.24
C ALA A 350 17.38 24.46 1.98
N VAL A 351 16.24 23.80 1.77
CA VAL A 351 14.98 24.11 2.46
C VAL A 351 15.14 23.91 3.98
N LEU A 352 15.73 22.78 4.40
CA LEU A 352 15.99 22.52 5.81
C LEU A 352 16.97 23.53 6.42
N LYS A 353 17.99 24.00 5.68
CA LYS A 353 18.92 25.05 6.13
C LYS A 353 18.24 26.41 6.35
N CYS A 354 17.12 26.67 5.69
CA CYS A 354 16.27 27.85 5.96
C CYS A 354 15.42 27.66 7.23
N GLY A 355 15.43 26.46 7.80
CA GLY A 355 14.50 25.99 8.81
C GLY A 355 13.07 25.82 8.34
N ALA A 356 12.87 25.74 7.02
CA ALA A 356 11.56 25.53 6.41
C ALA A 356 11.23 24.03 6.29
N THR A 357 9.95 23.74 6.03
CA THR A 357 9.42 22.39 5.88
C THR A 357 9.42 22.00 4.40
N PHE A 358 10.12 20.92 4.02
CA PHE A 358 10.08 20.47 2.63
C PHE A 358 8.95 19.46 2.39
N SER A 359 8.40 19.50 1.18
CA SER A 359 7.51 18.48 0.63
C SER A 359 7.68 18.38 -0.88
N VAL A 360 7.34 17.24 -1.47
CA VAL A 360 7.63 16.92 -2.87
C VAL A 360 6.34 16.71 -3.66
N ILE A 361 6.29 17.27 -4.87
CA ILE A 361 5.32 16.88 -5.91
C ILE A 361 6.04 16.04 -6.94
N ASP A 362 5.50 14.85 -7.20
CA ASP A 362 5.90 14.01 -8.32
C ASP A 362 5.13 14.43 -9.59
N PRO A 363 5.82 14.85 -10.67
CA PRO A 363 5.24 15.15 -11.97
C PRO A 363 4.37 14.03 -12.54
N ALA A 364 4.64 12.77 -12.16
CA ALA A 364 3.88 11.61 -12.62
C ALA A 364 2.45 11.55 -12.05
N TYR A 365 2.14 12.36 -11.02
CA TYR A 365 0.77 12.46 -10.51
C TYR A 365 -0.13 13.29 -11.42
N PRO A 366 -1.42 12.95 -11.56
CA PRO A 366 -2.36 13.77 -12.32
C PRO A 366 -2.45 15.21 -11.79
N PRO A 367 -2.64 16.23 -12.65
CA PRO A 367 -2.75 17.63 -12.25
C PRO A 367 -3.74 17.90 -11.10
N SER A 368 -4.89 17.23 -11.08
CA SER A 368 -5.89 17.33 -10.02
C SER A 368 -5.34 16.92 -8.65
N ARG A 369 -4.54 15.85 -8.58
CA ARG A 369 -3.90 15.39 -7.33
C ARG A 369 -2.80 16.34 -6.90
N GLN A 370 -2.02 16.88 -7.84
CA GLN A 370 -1.03 17.92 -7.56
C GLN A 370 -1.70 19.16 -6.95
N ILE A 371 -2.83 19.61 -7.51
CA ILE A 371 -3.61 20.73 -6.98
C ILE A 371 -4.13 20.44 -5.56
N ILE A 372 -4.60 19.21 -5.29
CA ILE A 372 -5.02 18.82 -3.93
C ILE A 372 -3.85 18.92 -2.95
N TYR A 373 -2.67 18.41 -3.31
CA TYR A 373 -1.48 18.48 -2.45
C TYR A 373 -1.09 19.93 -2.17
N LEU A 374 -1.07 20.77 -3.20
CA LEU A 374 -0.79 22.20 -3.08
C LEU A 374 -1.82 22.93 -2.19
N ARG A 375 -3.10 22.57 -2.34
CA ARG A 375 -4.19 23.14 -1.55
C ARG A 375 -4.06 22.80 -0.08
N VAL A 376 -3.64 21.59 0.27
CA VAL A 376 -3.43 21.17 1.66
C VAL A 376 -2.10 21.75 2.20
N ALA A 377 -1.03 21.76 1.39
CA ALA A 377 0.29 22.25 1.80
C ALA A 377 0.35 23.77 2.03
N GLN A 378 -0.40 24.56 1.25
CA GLN A 378 -0.34 26.03 1.25
C GLN A 378 1.11 26.57 1.24
N PRO A 379 1.93 26.22 0.22
CA PRO A 379 3.35 26.57 0.21
C PRO A 379 3.61 28.06 0.03
N HIS A 380 4.75 28.50 0.55
CA HIS A 380 5.27 29.86 0.39
C HIS A 380 6.53 29.92 -0.49
N GLY A 381 7.15 28.78 -0.77
CA GLY A 381 8.23 28.65 -1.75
C GLY A 381 7.96 27.51 -2.72
N LEU A 382 8.45 27.66 -3.94
CA LEU A 382 8.37 26.64 -4.99
C LEU A 382 9.74 26.45 -5.65
N ILE A 383 10.20 25.20 -5.72
CA ILE A 383 11.43 24.83 -6.42
C ILE A 383 11.06 23.84 -7.51
N VAL A 384 11.37 24.15 -8.76
CA VAL A 384 11.14 23.26 -9.91
C VAL A 384 12.49 22.73 -10.37
N LEU A 385 12.68 21.41 -10.32
CA LEU A 385 13.91 20.80 -10.83
C LEU A 385 13.87 20.78 -12.37
N SER A 386 14.96 21.17 -13.03
CA SER A 386 15.06 21.22 -14.50
C SER A 386 14.67 19.88 -15.14
N GLY A 387 15.19 18.76 -14.62
CA GLY A 387 14.87 17.41 -15.09
C GLY A 387 13.47 16.91 -14.75
N ALA A 388 12.71 17.61 -13.89
CA ALA A 388 11.30 17.28 -13.62
C ALA A 388 10.35 17.81 -14.71
N GLY A 389 10.85 18.66 -15.62
CA GLY A 389 10.06 19.26 -16.70
C GLY A 389 9.26 20.48 -16.26
N LYS A 390 8.22 20.81 -17.03
CA LYS A 390 7.39 22.01 -16.80
C LYS A 390 6.12 21.66 -16.05
N ILE A 391 5.73 22.52 -15.12
CA ILE A 391 4.44 22.44 -14.43
C ILE A 391 3.30 22.59 -15.46
N GLY A 392 2.32 21.69 -15.39
CA GLY A 392 1.15 21.71 -16.28
C GLY A 392 0.32 23.00 -16.14
N PRO A 393 -0.36 23.48 -17.21
CA PRO A 393 -1.03 24.78 -17.22
C PRO A 393 -2.06 24.98 -16.10
N SER A 394 -2.90 23.98 -15.83
CA SER A 394 -3.92 24.07 -14.77
C SER A 394 -3.33 24.12 -13.36
N VAL A 395 -2.22 23.44 -13.12
CA VAL A 395 -1.49 23.50 -11.85
C VAL A 395 -0.83 24.87 -11.71
N ARG A 396 -0.25 25.39 -12.81
CA ARG A 396 0.37 26.72 -12.86
C ARG A 396 -0.65 27.83 -12.60
N GLU A 397 -1.84 27.73 -13.18
CA GLU A 397 -2.95 28.64 -12.91
C GLU A 397 -3.30 28.63 -11.42
N PHE A 398 -3.55 27.46 -10.83
CA PHE A 398 -3.85 27.32 -9.40
C PHE A 398 -2.73 27.89 -8.49
N LEU A 399 -1.46 27.63 -8.81
CA LEU A 399 -0.32 28.21 -8.09
C LEU A 399 -0.35 29.75 -8.11
N SER A 400 -0.76 30.35 -9.24
CA SER A 400 -0.77 31.80 -9.43
C SER A 400 -1.99 32.51 -8.86
N THR A 401 -3.15 31.84 -8.81
CA THR A 401 -4.43 32.43 -8.41
C THR A 401 -4.80 32.13 -6.96
N GLU A 402 -4.49 30.93 -6.47
CA GLU A 402 -4.98 30.43 -5.17
C GLU A 402 -3.90 30.36 -4.08
N LEU A 403 -2.61 30.45 -4.45
CA LEU A 403 -1.50 30.32 -3.52
C LEU A 403 -0.65 31.59 -3.43
N LYS A 404 0.06 31.74 -2.31
CA LYS A 404 0.89 32.91 -1.99
C LYS A 404 2.37 32.54 -2.02
N ILE A 405 2.84 32.15 -3.20
CA ILE A 405 4.27 31.86 -3.42
C ILE A 405 5.06 33.17 -3.34
N ARG A 406 6.02 33.24 -2.41
CA ARG A 406 6.90 34.41 -2.21
C ARG A 406 8.18 34.29 -3.05
N VAL A 407 8.67 33.07 -3.20
CA VAL A 407 9.89 32.78 -3.96
C VAL A 407 9.68 31.55 -4.85
N GLU A 408 10.10 31.66 -6.10
CA GLU A 408 10.11 30.56 -7.06
C GLU A 408 11.49 30.41 -7.67
N VAL A 409 11.99 29.17 -7.68
CA VAL A 409 13.17 28.76 -8.45
C VAL A 409 12.68 27.93 -9.64
N PRO A 410 12.62 28.50 -10.86
CA PRO A 410 11.86 27.94 -11.98
C PRO A 410 12.52 26.75 -12.68
N ALA A 411 13.83 26.58 -12.56
CA ALA A 411 14.57 25.45 -13.14
C ALA A 411 15.90 25.23 -12.42
N LEU A 412 15.87 24.50 -11.30
CA LEU A 412 17.07 24.12 -10.56
C LEU A 412 17.84 23.03 -11.31
N GLU A 413 19.11 23.30 -11.63
CA GLU A 413 20.01 22.37 -12.30
C GLU A 413 21.39 22.39 -11.66
N PHE A 414 21.98 21.21 -11.44
CA PHE A 414 23.37 21.08 -11.00
C PHE A 414 24.28 20.69 -12.16
N ALA A 415 24.94 21.70 -12.73
CA ALA A 415 25.80 21.53 -13.89
C ALA A 415 27.06 20.69 -13.56
N PRO A 416 27.64 19.98 -14.56
CA PRO A 416 28.88 19.22 -14.40
C PRO A 416 30.08 20.03 -13.92
N THR A 417 30.07 21.35 -14.16
CA THR A 417 31.10 22.30 -13.70
C THR A 417 31.00 22.64 -12.21
N SER A 418 30.19 21.92 -11.44
CA SER A 418 29.88 22.20 -10.04
C SER A 418 29.24 23.58 -9.81
N GLN A 419 28.53 24.08 -10.82
CA GLN A 419 27.72 25.30 -10.74
C GLN A 419 26.25 24.93 -10.59
N ILE A 420 25.53 25.66 -9.73
CA ILE A 420 24.09 25.52 -9.58
C ILE A 420 23.39 26.69 -10.30
N LEU A 421 22.40 26.36 -11.10
CA LEU A 421 21.56 27.31 -11.83
C LEU A 421 20.13 27.20 -11.29
N GLY A 422 19.46 28.32 -11.09
CA GLY A 422 18.06 28.35 -10.65
C GLY A 422 17.06 28.56 -11.78
N GLY A 423 17.55 28.86 -12.99
CA GLY A 423 16.74 29.25 -14.12
C GLY A 423 16.60 30.77 -14.21
N THR A 424 16.14 31.24 -15.37
CA THR A 424 16.14 32.67 -15.69
C THR A 424 14.78 33.32 -15.46
N ILE A 425 14.78 34.44 -14.74
CA ILE A 425 13.65 35.35 -14.64
C ILE A 425 14.15 36.74 -15.06
N ASN A 426 13.46 37.38 -16.01
CA ASN A 426 13.88 38.67 -16.59
C ASN A 426 15.31 38.66 -17.18
N GLY A 427 15.75 37.52 -17.73
CA GLY A 427 17.03 37.39 -18.43
C GLY A 427 18.26 37.16 -17.54
N ALA A 428 18.10 37.02 -16.22
CA ALA A 428 19.19 36.69 -15.29
C ALA A 428 18.85 35.44 -14.48
N ASP A 429 19.89 34.66 -14.11
CA ASP A 429 19.71 33.51 -13.22
C ASP A 429 19.33 33.98 -11.81
N VAL A 430 18.32 33.35 -11.22
CA VAL A 430 17.77 33.76 -9.92
C VAL A 430 18.74 33.52 -8.75
N LEU A 431 19.70 32.61 -8.88
CA LEU A 431 20.68 32.28 -7.84
C LEU A 431 21.96 33.10 -7.93
N GLU A 432 22.23 33.77 -9.05
CA GLU A 432 23.41 34.60 -9.29
C GLU A 432 23.75 35.53 -8.10
N PRO A 433 22.80 36.26 -7.49
CA PRO A 433 23.10 37.19 -6.40
C PRO A 433 23.70 36.52 -5.15
N GLN A 434 23.45 35.22 -4.96
CA GLN A 434 23.81 34.47 -3.75
C GLN A 434 25.04 33.58 -3.91
N ILE A 435 25.65 33.52 -5.10
CA ILE A 435 26.87 32.72 -5.35
C ILE A 435 27.99 33.06 -4.36
N ARG A 436 28.12 34.32 -3.95
CA ARG A 436 29.12 34.78 -2.96
C ARG A 436 28.96 34.15 -1.58
N LEU A 437 27.77 33.64 -1.24
CA LEU A 437 27.45 33.05 0.06
C LEU A 437 27.64 31.52 0.09
N ARG A 438 28.18 30.91 -0.98
CA ARG A 438 28.36 29.45 -1.08
C ARG A 438 29.15 28.82 0.08
N GLU A 439 30.13 29.52 0.63
CA GLU A 439 30.95 29.01 1.74
C GLU A 439 30.31 29.22 3.13
N THR A 440 29.23 30.01 3.20
CA THR A 440 28.60 30.42 4.46
C THR A 440 27.28 29.72 4.66
N ASP A 441 27.17 28.88 5.69
CA ASP A 441 25.89 28.29 6.07
C ASP A 441 24.92 29.38 6.58
N PRO A 442 23.61 29.30 6.30
CA PRO A 442 22.63 30.29 6.78
C PRO A 442 22.48 30.38 8.30
N ASN A 443 22.89 29.33 9.03
CA ASN A 443 22.90 29.25 10.50
C ASN A 443 21.52 29.57 11.15
N VAL A 444 20.42 29.15 10.51
CA VAL A 444 19.09 29.20 11.14
C VAL A 444 19.03 28.18 12.27
N ILE A 445 18.71 28.63 13.49
CA ILE A 445 18.65 27.77 14.67
C ILE A 445 17.47 26.80 14.55
N LEU A 446 17.76 25.51 14.72
CA LEU A 446 16.79 24.43 14.74
C LEU A 446 16.87 23.68 16.06
N GLY A 447 15.71 23.26 16.58
CA GLY A 447 15.64 22.39 17.75
C GLY A 447 14.85 21.12 17.49
N PRO A 448 14.72 20.27 18.52
CA PRO A 448 14.07 18.97 18.43
C PRO A 448 12.67 19.01 17.81
N ASP A 449 11.87 20.02 18.17
CA ASP A 449 10.48 20.14 17.72
C ASP A 449 10.29 21.03 16.50
N SER A 450 11.38 21.53 15.89
CA SER A 450 11.29 22.15 14.57
C SER A 450 10.72 21.16 13.57
N VAL A 451 9.73 21.59 12.77
CA VAL A 451 9.19 20.79 11.68
C VAL A 451 10.07 20.92 10.45
N GLY A 452 10.56 19.78 9.94
CA GLY A 452 11.41 19.73 8.74
C GLY A 452 10.74 19.06 7.54
N THR A 453 9.75 18.18 7.77
CA THR A 453 9.14 17.40 6.68
C THR A 453 7.62 17.50 6.70
N LEU A 454 7.02 17.56 5.52
CA LEU A 454 5.58 17.39 5.34
C LEU A 454 5.37 16.22 4.38
N SER A 455 4.65 15.19 4.82
CA SER A 455 4.37 13.99 4.02
C SER A 455 2.89 13.73 3.95
N PHE A 456 2.39 13.34 2.77
CA PHE A 456 0.97 13.11 2.55
C PHE A 456 0.63 11.63 2.68
N THR A 457 -0.44 11.36 3.43
CA THR A 457 -1.09 10.04 3.49
C THR A 457 -2.51 10.14 2.94
N SER A 458 -3.01 9.02 2.42
CA SER A 458 -4.41 8.84 2.04
C SER A 458 -5.32 9.11 3.26
N GLY A 459 -6.47 9.74 3.04
CA GLY A 459 -7.38 10.14 4.11
C GLY A 459 -8.75 9.46 3.96
N SER A 460 -9.33 9.01 5.08
CA SER A 460 -10.64 8.35 5.11
C SER A 460 -11.79 9.21 4.55
N THR A 461 -11.63 10.53 4.53
CA THR A 461 -12.58 11.51 3.97
C THR A 461 -12.40 11.78 2.47
N GLY A 462 -11.40 11.14 1.84
CA GLY A 462 -11.02 11.35 0.44
C GLY A 462 -10.10 12.55 0.17
N ILE A 463 -9.70 13.29 1.22
CA ILE A 463 -8.70 14.36 1.15
C ILE A 463 -7.41 13.86 1.84
N PRO A 464 -6.23 13.98 1.20
CA PRO A 464 -4.95 13.58 1.80
C PRO A 464 -4.67 14.32 3.10
N LYS A 465 -4.16 13.59 4.11
CA LYS A 465 -3.71 14.15 5.38
C LYS A 465 -2.23 14.49 5.29
N GLY A 466 -1.85 15.71 5.66
CA GLY A 466 -0.45 16.12 5.76
C GLY A 466 0.11 15.85 7.15
N VAL A 467 1.17 15.05 7.25
CA VAL A 467 1.87 14.70 8.50
C VAL A 467 3.10 15.60 8.66
N LEU A 468 3.20 16.28 9.80
CA LEU A 468 4.29 17.21 10.14
C LEU A 468 5.40 16.48 10.88
N GLY A 469 6.51 16.24 10.19
CA GLY A 469 7.67 15.57 10.74
C GLY A 469 8.66 16.50 11.45
N ARG A 470 9.02 16.17 12.69
CA ARG A 470 10.02 16.87 13.50
C ARG A 470 11.45 16.52 13.13
N HIS A 471 12.36 17.43 13.43
CA HIS A 471 13.80 17.25 13.31
C HIS A 471 14.36 16.20 14.29
N TYR A 472 13.77 16.03 15.49
CA TYR A 472 14.22 15.05 16.50
C TYR A 472 14.47 13.67 15.92
N SER A 473 13.45 13.12 15.27
CA SER A 473 13.53 11.76 14.74
C SER A 473 14.64 11.67 13.70
N LEU A 474 14.86 12.71 12.87
CA LEU A 474 15.75 12.67 11.70
C LEU A 474 17.17 12.24 12.02
N THR A 475 17.63 12.38 13.27
CA THR A 475 19.01 12.07 13.66
C THR A 475 19.11 11.15 14.88
N HIS A 476 18.09 11.08 15.72
CA HIS A 476 18.11 10.30 16.97
C HIS A 476 18.44 8.81 16.76
N PHE A 477 17.82 8.14 15.78
CA PHE A 477 17.99 6.70 15.58
C PHE A 477 19.30 6.29 14.90
N PHE A 478 19.96 7.21 14.19
CA PHE A 478 21.08 6.84 13.32
C PHE A 478 22.33 6.34 14.06
N PRO A 479 22.79 6.93 15.18
CA PRO A 479 23.90 6.37 15.95
C PRO A 479 23.69 4.90 16.30
N TRP A 480 22.52 4.58 16.85
CA TRP A 480 22.16 3.20 17.20
C TRP A 480 22.10 2.29 15.96
N MET A 481 21.53 2.76 14.84
CA MET A 481 21.53 1.99 13.59
C MET A 481 22.95 1.73 13.07
N GLY A 482 23.87 2.70 13.25
CA GLY A 482 25.28 2.57 12.88
C GLY A 482 25.96 1.44 13.64
N GLU A 483 25.76 1.39 14.96
CA GLU A 483 26.30 0.32 15.80
C GLU A 483 25.62 -1.02 15.54
N ARG A 484 24.28 -1.03 15.45
CA ARG A 484 23.48 -2.27 15.33
C ARG A 484 23.65 -2.96 13.98
N PHE A 485 23.74 -2.20 12.90
CA PHE A 485 23.78 -2.72 11.52
C PHE A 485 25.11 -2.43 10.81
N LEU A 486 26.12 -1.96 11.55
CA LEU A 486 27.46 -1.66 11.03
C LEU A 486 27.41 -0.68 9.85
N LEU A 487 26.67 0.41 10.03
CA LEU A 487 26.58 1.51 9.06
C LEU A 487 27.57 2.59 9.45
N ASP A 488 28.37 3.04 8.48
CA ASP A 488 29.45 3.99 8.69
C ASP A 488 29.69 4.84 7.44
N GLU A 489 30.71 5.69 7.48
CA GLU A 489 31.06 6.56 6.36
C GLU A 489 31.46 5.79 5.09
N THR A 490 31.90 4.53 5.18
CA THR A 490 32.32 3.71 4.03
C THR A 490 31.14 3.05 3.31
N SER A 491 29.94 3.16 3.89
CA SER A 491 28.73 2.59 3.35
C SER A 491 28.28 3.26 2.05
N LYS A 492 27.62 2.49 1.17
CA LYS A 492 27.11 2.92 -0.13
C LYS A 492 25.63 2.62 -0.23
N PHE A 493 24.82 3.66 -0.12
CA PHE A 493 23.37 3.60 -0.07
C PHE A 493 22.73 3.78 -1.44
N THR A 494 21.56 3.20 -1.65
CA THR A 494 20.74 3.41 -2.86
C THR A 494 19.61 4.41 -2.61
N MET A 495 19.31 5.25 -3.61
CA MET A 495 18.10 6.09 -3.63
C MET A 495 16.98 5.41 -4.45
N LEU A 496 16.22 4.49 -3.85
CA LEU A 496 15.20 3.69 -4.56
C LEU A 496 13.77 3.98 -4.12
N SER A 497 13.60 4.61 -2.95
CA SER A 497 12.30 4.97 -2.41
C SER A 497 11.55 5.95 -3.34
N GLY A 498 10.21 5.91 -3.30
CA GLY A 498 9.37 6.87 -4.01
C GLY A 498 9.59 8.29 -3.48
N ILE A 499 9.70 9.28 -4.37
CA ILE A 499 10.14 10.64 -4.03
C ILE A 499 9.08 11.49 -3.31
N ALA A 500 7.80 11.16 -3.46
CA ALA A 500 6.68 11.92 -2.89
C ALA A 500 6.19 11.40 -1.52
N HIS A 501 6.88 10.42 -0.95
CA HIS A 501 6.50 9.79 0.32
C HIS A 501 7.68 9.78 1.31
N ASP A 502 7.38 9.57 2.59
CA ASP A 502 8.37 9.61 3.67
C ASP A 502 9.57 8.65 3.55
N PRO A 503 9.52 7.49 2.84
CA PRO A 503 10.70 6.63 2.73
C PRO A 503 11.91 7.30 2.07
N ILE A 504 11.71 8.30 1.20
CA ILE A 504 12.83 9.05 0.60
C ILE A 504 13.69 9.77 1.64
N GLN A 505 13.10 10.14 2.78
CA GLN A 505 13.81 10.78 3.89
C GLN A 505 14.91 9.87 4.42
N ARG A 506 14.66 8.56 4.48
CA ARG A 506 15.66 7.58 4.93
C ARG A 506 16.78 7.40 3.91
N ASP A 507 16.44 7.34 2.62
CA ASP A 507 17.44 7.24 1.54
C ASP A 507 18.39 8.43 1.54
N ILE A 508 17.89 9.64 1.84
CA ILE A 508 18.70 10.87 1.86
C ILE A 508 19.42 11.05 3.19
N PHE A 509 18.73 11.03 4.33
CA PHE A 509 19.32 11.50 5.59
C PHE A 509 20.27 10.51 6.24
N THR A 510 20.07 9.21 6.04
CA THR A 510 20.95 8.18 6.63
C THR A 510 22.39 8.31 6.11
N PRO A 511 22.66 8.30 4.79
CA PRO A 511 24.03 8.46 4.31
C PRO A 511 24.65 9.81 4.66
N LEU A 512 23.87 10.91 4.59
CA LEU A 512 24.38 12.25 4.90
C LEU A 512 24.77 12.41 6.37
N PHE A 513 24.06 11.72 7.28
CA PHE A 513 24.41 11.65 8.69
C PHE A 513 25.78 10.99 8.91
N PHE A 514 26.02 9.86 8.25
CA PHE A 514 27.27 9.09 8.41
C PHE A 514 28.45 9.65 7.61
N GLY A 515 28.24 10.58 6.67
CA GLY A 515 29.30 10.96 5.73
C GLY A 515 29.54 9.92 4.63
N ALA A 516 28.52 9.10 4.35
CA ALA A 516 28.53 8.00 3.39
C ALA A 516 28.13 8.42 1.96
N GLU A 517 28.20 7.49 1.01
CA GLU A 517 27.83 7.71 -0.39
C GLU A 517 26.34 7.38 -0.65
N LEU A 518 25.64 8.23 -1.39
CA LEU A 518 24.29 7.98 -1.94
C LEU A 518 24.34 7.79 -3.45
N HIS A 519 23.91 6.62 -3.92
CA HIS A 519 23.91 6.23 -5.33
C HIS A 519 22.51 6.39 -5.91
N VAL A 520 22.40 7.15 -7.00
CA VAL A 520 21.16 7.51 -7.67
C VAL A 520 21.06 6.78 -9.02
N PRO A 521 20.17 5.77 -9.14
CA PRO A 521 19.99 5.02 -10.39
C PRO A 521 19.15 5.79 -11.41
N THR A 522 19.24 5.39 -12.68
CA THR A 522 18.33 5.86 -13.73
C THR A 522 16.97 5.14 -13.65
N ALA A 523 15.96 5.68 -14.33
CA ALA A 523 14.66 5.00 -14.46
C ALA A 523 14.79 3.63 -15.17
N GLU A 524 15.73 3.50 -16.09
CA GLU A 524 16.00 2.25 -16.80
C GLU A 524 16.62 1.18 -15.88
N ASP A 525 17.55 1.58 -15.01
CA ASP A 525 18.18 0.66 -14.04
C ASP A 525 17.12 0.06 -13.11
N ILE A 526 16.14 0.85 -12.65
CA ILE A 526 15.07 0.39 -11.77
C ILE A 526 14.06 -0.46 -12.54
N GLY A 527 13.58 0.03 -13.68
CA GLY A 527 12.44 -0.55 -14.36
C GLY A 527 12.79 -1.72 -15.27
N THR A 528 14.05 -1.95 -15.64
CA THR A 528 14.42 -3.07 -16.52
C THR A 528 14.75 -4.32 -15.69
N PRO A 529 14.04 -5.45 -15.89
CA PRO A 529 14.33 -6.70 -15.18
C PRO A 529 15.83 -7.07 -15.24
N GLY A 530 16.39 -7.45 -14.09
CA GLY A 530 17.80 -7.80 -13.92
C GLY A 530 18.81 -6.63 -13.92
N ARG A 531 18.51 -5.49 -14.56
CA ARG A 531 19.45 -4.34 -14.61
C ARG A 531 19.70 -3.74 -13.23
N LEU A 532 18.71 -3.73 -12.35
CA LEU A 532 18.89 -3.17 -11.00
C LEU A 532 19.98 -3.93 -10.23
N ALA A 533 19.98 -5.26 -10.29
CA ALA A 533 21.01 -6.08 -9.65
C ALA A 533 22.40 -5.84 -10.25
N GLN A 534 22.46 -5.67 -11.58
CA GLN A 534 23.71 -5.29 -12.26
C GLN A 534 24.22 -3.93 -11.81
N TRP A 535 23.36 -2.91 -11.81
CA TRP A 535 23.70 -1.57 -11.36
C TRP A 535 24.17 -1.56 -9.90
N MET A 536 23.52 -2.31 -9.01
CA MET A 536 23.91 -2.44 -7.61
C MET A 536 25.30 -3.06 -7.45
N ASP A 537 25.62 -4.12 -8.20
CA ASP A 537 26.95 -4.72 -8.15
C ASP A 537 28.03 -3.82 -8.79
N ASP A 538 27.73 -3.20 -9.93
CA ASP A 538 28.67 -2.27 -10.59
C ASP A 538 28.92 -1.01 -9.75
N SER A 539 27.96 -0.62 -8.90
CA SER A 539 28.09 0.50 -7.95
C SER A 539 28.66 0.06 -6.59
N LYS A 540 28.85 -1.26 -6.39
CA LYS A 540 29.30 -1.88 -5.14
C LYS A 540 28.48 -1.44 -3.92
N VAL A 541 27.17 -1.38 -4.11
CA VAL A 541 26.20 -1.01 -3.06
C VAL A 541 26.36 -1.92 -1.85
N THR A 542 26.42 -1.33 -0.66
CA THR A 542 26.50 -2.07 0.60
C THR A 542 25.19 -2.03 1.39
N VAL A 543 24.38 -0.99 1.19
CA VAL A 543 23.11 -0.80 1.90
C VAL A 543 22.00 -0.43 0.93
N THR A 544 20.83 -1.07 1.06
CA THR A 544 19.65 -0.70 0.27
C THR A 544 18.39 -0.62 1.11
N HIS A 545 17.50 0.26 0.67
CA HIS A 545 16.18 0.50 1.23
C HIS A 545 15.15 0.08 0.19
N LEU A 546 14.28 -0.86 0.56
CA LEU A 546 13.33 -1.47 -0.36
C LEU A 546 11.93 -1.52 0.24
N THR A 547 10.93 -1.49 -0.62
CA THR A 547 9.63 -2.11 -0.32
C THR A 547 9.69 -3.58 -0.76
N PRO A 548 8.83 -4.48 -0.23
CA PRO A 548 8.76 -5.85 -0.73
C PRO A 548 8.57 -5.91 -2.26
N ALA A 549 7.72 -5.03 -2.82
CA ALA A 549 7.52 -4.92 -4.27
C ALA A 549 8.80 -4.52 -5.03
N MET A 550 9.58 -3.58 -4.50
CA MET A 550 10.87 -3.21 -5.11
C MET A 550 11.90 -4.36 -5.00
N GLY A 551 11.89 -5.12 -3.90
CA GLY A 551 12.72 -6.33 -3.77
C GLY A 551 12.37 -7.42 -4.79
N GLN A 552 11.09 -7.54 -5.15
CA GLN A 552 10.65 -8.41 -6.23
C GLN A 552 11.14 -7.93 -7.59
N LEU A 553 11.09 -6.62 -7.87
CA LEU A 553 11.65 -6.04 -9.10
C LEU A 553 13.17 -6.26 -9.18
N LEU A 554 13.89 -6.05 -8.08
CA LEU A 554 15.32 -6.35 -7.97
C LEU A 554 15.62 -7.81 -8.32
N SER A 555 14.78 -8.73 -7.86
CA SER A 555 14.96 -10.17 -8.07
C SER A 555 14.44 -10.67 -9.42
N ALA A 556 13.67 -9.86 -10.15
CA ALA A 556 13.02 -10.26 -11.38
C ALA A 556 14.03 -10.45 -12.51
N GLN A 557 14.20 -11.69 -12.98
CA GLN A 557 15.14 -12.07 -14.04
C GLN A 557 16.61 -11.70 -13.75
N ALA A 558 16.94 -11.38 -12.50
CA ALA A 558 18.29 -11.05 -12.10
C ALA A 558 19.17 -12.31 -12.09
N THR A 559 20.29 -12.25 -12.79
CA THR A 559 21.33 -13.29 -12.80
C THR A 559 22.60 -12.81 -12.11
N ARG A 560 22.80 -11.49 -11.99
CA ARG A 560 23.98 -10.89 -11.37
C ARG A 560 23.89 -10.99 -9.85
N GLN A 561 24.97 -11.49 -9.25
CA GLN A 561 25.15 -11.53 -7.80
C GLN A 561 25.64 -10.17 -7.29
N ILE A 562 25.27 -9.81 -6.06
CA ILE A 562 25.61 -8.56 -5.38
C ILE A 562 26.37 -8.87 -4.09
N PRO A 563 27.62 -9.37 -4.17
CA PRO A 563 28.36 -9.83 -2.99
C PRO A 563 28.74 -8.71 -2.01
N SER A 564 28.69 -7.46 -2.46
CA SER A 564 28.96 -6.25 -1.68
C SER A 564 27.80 -5.86 -0.76
N LEU A 565 26.58 -6.32 -1.04
CA LEU A 565 25.39 -5.95 -0.28
C LEU A 565 25.43 -6.60 1.11
N ARG A 566 25.43 -5.75 2.16
CA ARG A 566 25.49 -6.15 3.57
C ARG A 566 24.17 -5.98 4.29
N ASN A 567 23.41 -4.92 3.98
CA ASN A 567 22.15 -4.64 4.66
C ASN A 567 21.04 -4.31 3.65
N ALA A 568 19.88 -4.97 3.78
CA ALA A 568 18.69 -4.67 3.01
C ALA A 568 17.50 -4.41 3.95
N PHE A 569 17.07 -3.16 4.01
CA PHE A 569 16.00 -2.69 4.89
C PHE A 569 14.67 -2.66 4.13
N PHE A 570 13.75 -3.53 4.52
CA PHE A 570 12.40 -3.62 3.95
C PHE A 570 11.40 -2.85 4.80
N VAL A 571 10.55 -2.04 4.17
CA VAL A 571 9.48 -1.29 4.85
C VAL A 571 8.29 -1.08 3.93
N GLY A 572 7.13 -0.81 4.51
CA GLY A 572 5.96 -0.27 3.81
C GLY A 572 4.91 -1.31 3.41
N ASP A 573 5.22 -2.60 3.43
CA ASP A 573 4.26 -3.69 3.24
C ASP A 573 4.72 -4.96 3.98
N VAL A 574 3.90 -6.01 3.90
CA VAL A 574 4.21 -7.34 4.43
C VAL A 574 5.43 -7.93 3.70
N LEU A 575 6.48 -8.23 4.45
CA LEU A 575 7.64 -8.96 3.93
C LEU A 575 7.42 -10.46 4.06
N THR A 576 7.61 -11.20 2.97
CA THR A 576 7.44 -12.65 2.96
C THR A 576 8.77 -13.40 2.97
N LYS A 577 8.74 -14.64 3.46
CA LYS A 577 9.87 -15.58 3.39
C LYS A 577 10.36 -15.77 1.96
N ARG A 578 9.44 -15.81 0.97
CA ARG A 578 9.76 -15.94 -0.46
C ARG A 578 10.60 -14.76 -0.95
N ASP A 579 10.25 -13.53 -0.56
CA ASP A 579 11.00 -12.34 -0.94
C ASP A 579 12.41 -12.36 -0.33
N CYS A 580 12.53 -12.80 0.93
CA CYS A 580 13.81 -12.93 1.62
C CYS A 580 14.73 -13.96 0.93
N LEU A 581 14.21 -15.15 0.61
CA LEU A 581 14.95 -16.21 -0.08
C LEU A 581 15.44 -15.76 -1.46
N ARG A 582 14.61 -15.02 -2.21
CA ARG A 582 14.99 -14.47 -3.52
C ARG A 582 16.15 -13.50 -3.43
N LEU A 583 16.13 -12.59 -2.45
CA LEU A 583 17.23 -11.66 -2.25
C LEU A 583 18.50 -12.37 -1.78
N GLN A 584 18.38 -13.32 -0.86
CA GLN A 584 19.52 -14.12 -0.39
C GLN A 584 20.19 -14.93 -1.52
N ALA A 585 19.43 -15.35 -2.53
CA ALA A 585 19.97 -16.01 -3.71
C ALA A 585 20.81 -15.08 -4.61
N LEU A 586 20.69 -13.77 -4.47
CA LEU A 586 21.48 -12.75 -5.19
C LEU A 586 22.60 -12.16 -4.31
N ALA A 587 22.43 -12.18 -2.99
CA ALA A 587 23.35 -11.56 -2.04
C ALA A 587 23.51 -12.44 -0.79
N LEU A 588 24.47 -13.37 -0.82
CA LEU A 588 24.68 -14.34 0.26
C LEU A 588 25.04 -13.72 1.63
N ASN A 589 25.65 -12.53 1.61
CA ASN A 589 26.15 -11.82 2.79
C ASN A 589 25.19 -10.76 3.32
N VAL A 590 23.96 -10.68 2.78
CA VAL A 590 23.00 -9.66 3.17
C VAL A 590 22.28 -10.05 4.46
N GLN A 591 22.29 -9.15 5.43
CA GLN A 591 21.32 -9.13 6.52
C GLN A 591 20.05 -8.46 6.01
N ILE A 592 18.90 -9.13 6.15
CA ILE A 592 17.60 -8.60 5.74
C ILE A 592 16.90 -8.07 6.98
N ILE A 593 16.51 -6.81 6.96
CA ILE A 593 15.88 -6.14 8.11
C ILE A 593 14.45 -5.80 7.70
N ASN A 594 13.48 -6.56 8.19
CA ASN A 594 12.08 -6.16 8.10
C ASN A 594 11.83 -5.01 9.07
N MET A 595 11.23 -3.92 8.62
CA MET A 595 10.95 -2.77 9.46
C MET A 595 9.46 -2.43 9.44
N TYR A 596 8.95 -1.99 10.59
CA TYR A 596 7.57 -1.56 10.73
C TYR A 596 7.48 -0.11 11.23
N GLY A 597 6.49 0.60 10.70
CA GLY A 597 6.13 1.97 11.06
C GLY A 597 5.17 2.58 10.06
N THR A 598 4.74 3.80 10.36
CA THR A 598 3.87 4.63 9.53
C THR A 598 4.49 6.01 9.33
N THR A 599 3.90 6.83 8.46
CA THR A 599 4.37 8.20 8.25
C THR A 599 4.34 9.03 9.55
N GLU A 600 3.35 8.77 10.41
CA GLU A 600 3.14 9.40 11.71
C GLU A 600 4.18 9.02 12.77
N THR A 601 4.79 7.85 12.65
CA THR A 601 5.95 7.45 13.47
C THR A 601 7.26 8.01 12.92
N GLN A 602 7.21 8.83 11.86
CA GLN A 602 8.34 9.43 11.16
C GLN A 602 9.43 8.44 10.75
N ARG A 603 9.05 7.53 9.84
CA ARG A 603 9.78 6.34 9.35
C ARG A 603 9.44 5.08 10.16
N ALA A 604 10.14 4.00 9.85
CA ALA A 604 10.05 2.78 10.62
C ALA A 604 10.79 2.89 11.96
N VAL A 605 10.17 2.31 12.97
CA VAL A 605 10.51 2.47 14.40
C VAL A 605 10.69 1.12 15.10
N SER A 606 10.39 0.01 14.41
CA SER A 606 10.66 -1.34 14.89
C SER A 606 11.30 -2.17 13.78
N TYR A 607 11.90 -3.29 14.16
CA TYR A 607 12.62 -4.16 13.23
C TYR A 607 12.63 -5.63 13.62
N PHE A 608 12.74 -6.49 12.61
CA PHE A 608 13.06 -7.90 12.73
C PHE A 608 14.21 -8.23 11.78
N ALA A 609 15.35 -8.61 12.35
CA ALA A 609 16.57 -8.88 11.59
C ALA A 609 16.71 -10.37 11.26
N ILE A 610 16.88 -10.66 9.98
CA ILE A 610 17.15 -11.98 9.41
C ILE A 610 18.65 -12.04 9.10
N PRO A 611 19.39 -13.00 9.67
CA PRO A 611 20.83 -13.11 9.46
C PRO A 611 21.16 -13.46 7.99
N PRO A 612 22.41 -13.19 7.56
CA PRO A 612 22.90 -13.67 6.27
C PRO A 612 22.88 -15.19 6.17
N VAL A 613 22.65 -15.71 4.95
CA VAL A 613 22.73 -17.17 4.69
C VAL A 613 24.12 -17.70 4.96
N SER A 614 25.15 -16.89 4.74
CA SER A 614 26.54 -17.26 5.06
C SER A 614 26.79 -17.46 6.55
N VAL A 615 25.89 -16.99 7.43
CA VAL A 615 25.97 -17.15 8.88
C VAL A 615 25.00 -18.23 9.38
N ASP A 616 23.73 -18.17 8.98
CA ASP A 616 22.72 -19.18 9.34
C ASP A 616 21.82 -19.50 8.12
N PRO A 617 22.11 -20.60 7.40
CA PRO A 617 21.32 -21.01 6.24
C PRO A 617 19.96 -21.61 6.61
N THR A 618 19.73 -21.94 7.89
CA THR A 618 18.53 -22.62 8.37
C THR A 618 17.50 -21.68 9.00
N PHE A 619 17.88 -20.43 9.30
CA PHE A 619 17.03 -19.46 9.98
C PHE A 619 15.61 -19.38 9.38
N LEU A 620 15.52 -19.06 8.08
CA LEU A 620 14.23 -18.88 7.39
C LEU A 620 13.39 -20.17 7.29
N ALA A 621 13.99 -21.35 7.39
CA ALA A 621 13.25 -22.62 7.35
C ALA A 621 12.32 -22.78 8.55
N THR A 622 12.67 -22.18 9.69
CA THR A 622 11.90 -22.24 10.94
C THR A 622 10.92 -21.07 11.10
N GLN A 623 11.04 -20.03 10.27
CA GLN A 623 10.17 -18.86 10.34
C GLN A 623 8.81 -19.12 9.70
N LYS A 624 7.79 -18.33 10.08
CA LYS A 624 6.53 -18.26 9.35
C LYS A 624 6.73 -17.61 7.98
N ASP A 625 5.70 -17.65 7.13
CA ASP A 625 5.80 -17.07 5.79
C ASP A 625 5.78 -15.54 5.79
N ILE A 626 5.20 -14.93 6.82
CA ILE A 626 5.19 -13.47 7.02
C ILE A 626 6.17 -13.14 8.13
N MET A 627 7.05 -12.16 7.88
CA MET A 627 8.00 -11.68 8.87
C MET A 627 7.30 -10.75 9.88
N PRO A 628 7.58 -10.88 11.19
CA PRO A 628 6.95 -10.06 12.22
C PRO A 628 7.40 -8.59 12.16
N ALA A 629 6.65 -7.70 12.82
CA ALA A 629 7.06 -6.30 13.04
C ALA A 629 8.31 -6.22 13.94
N GLY A 630 8.51 -7.24 14.76
CA GLY A 630 9.71 -7.45 15.56
C GLY A 630 9.70 -6.64 16.84
N GLU A 631 10.85 -6.10 17.20
CA GLU A 631 11.05 -5.32 18.43
C GLU A 631 11.24 -3.83 18.11
N GLY A 632 10.93 -2.97 19.08
CA GLY A 632 11.20 -1.54 18.96
C GLY A 632 12.69 -1.24 18.76
N MET A 633 13.00 -0.17 18.04
CA MET A 633 14.34 0.41 18.05
C MET A 633 14.65 1.05 19.41
N VAL A 634 15.86 1.62 19.55
CA VAL A 634 16.21 2.45 20.70
C VAL A 634 15.10 3.48 20.99
N ASP A 635 14.68 3.55 22.26
CA ASP A 635 13.64 4.47 22.75
C ASP A 635 12.30 4.40 21.99
N VAL A 636 11.96 3.21 21.48
CA VAL A 636 10.66 2.89 20.89
C VAL A 636 10.03 1.70 21.60
N GLN A 637 8.76 1.84 21.98
CA GLN A 637 7.95 0.75 22.48
C GLN A 637 6.77 0.48 21.56
N LEU A 638 6.61 -0.77 21.15
CA LEU A 638 5.38 -1.27 20.56
C LEU A 638 4.51 -1.81 21.69
N LEU A 639 3.45 -1.06 22.04
CA LEU A 639 2.50 -1.41 23.08
C LEU A 639 1.27 -2.06 22.45
N VAL A 640 1.04 -3.34 22.72
CA VAL A 640 -0.17 -4.03 22.29
C VAL A 640 -1.22 -3.90 23.38
N VAL A 641 -2.32 -3.21 23.06
CA VAL A 641 -3.35 -2.81 24.01
C VAL A 641 -4.64 -3.59 23.74
N ASN A 642 -5.33 -3.99 24.80
CA ASN A 642 -6.56 -4.76 24.71
C ASN A 642 -7.67 -3.99 23.96
N ARG A 643 -8.41 -4.71 23.11
CA ARG A 643 -9.47 -4.17 22.25
C ARG A 643 -10.75 -3.82 23.02
N SER A 644 -11.03 -4.50 24.12
CA SER A 644 -12.22 -4.26 24.94
C SER A 644 -11.99 -3.19 26.00
N ASP A 645 -10.74 -3.02 26.44
CA ASP A 645 -10.36 -2.02 27.43
C ASP A 645 -8.95 -1.51 27.15
N ARG A 646 -8.85 -0.23 26.82
CA ARG A 646 -7.57 0.40 26.45
C ARG A 646 -6.60 0.56 27.62
N ASP A 647 -7.09 0.44 28.85
CA ASP A 647 -6.28 0.60 30.06
C ASP A 647 -5.58 -0.72 30.44
N VAL A 648 -5.84 -1.80 29.70
CA VAL A 648 -5.28 -3.13 29.93
C VAL A 648 -4.27 -3.49 28.83
N PRO A 649 -2.98 -3.72 29.16
CA PRO A 649 -2.01 -4.23 28.20
C PRO A 649 -2.31 -5.70 27.86
N CYS A 650 -2.06 -6.07 26.61
CA CYS A 650 -2.16 -7.47 26.18
C CYS A 650 -0.98 -8.30 26.69
N ALA A 651 -1.25 -9.54 27.06
CA ALA A 651 -0.27 -10.56 27.34
C ALA A 651 0.23 -11.25 26.06
N VAL A 652 1.19 -12.18 26.20
CA VAL A 652 1.71 -12.97 25.07
C VAL A 652 0.59 -13.74 24.38
N GLY A 653 0.51 -13.65 23.05
CA GLY A 653 -0.46 -14.32 22.19
C GLY A 653 -1.80 -13.61 22.01
N GLU A 654 -2.15 -12.66 22.88
CA GLU A 654 -3.39 -11.88 22.79
C GLU A 654 -3.40 -10.92 21.60
N VAL A 655 -4.53 -10.80 20.92
CA VAL A 655 -4.72 -9.86 19.82
C VAL A 655 -5.22 -8.52 20.37
N GLY A 656 -4.39 -7.50 20.21
CA GLY A 656 -4.67 -6.12 20.59
C GLY A 656 -4.42 -5.12 19.47
N GLU A 657 -4.69 -3.85 19.75
CA GLU A 657 -4.30 -2.73 18.88
C GLU A 657 -2.87 -2.29 19.22
N ILE A 658 -2.05 -2.03 18.20
CA ILE A 658 -0.65 -1.59 18.36
C ILE A 658 -0.60 -0.07 18.53
N TYR A 659 -0.06 0.37 19.65
CA TYR A 659 0.33 1.75 19.92
C TYR A 659 1.85 1.87 19.88
N VAL A 660 2.34 2.97 19.32
CA VAL A 660 3.78 3.27 19.26
C VAL A 660 4.08 4.40 20.23
N ARG A 661 4.87 4.13 21.27
CA ARG A 661 5.37 5.15 22.21
C ARG A 661 6.83 5.44 21.89
N SER A 662 7.16 6.70 21.63
CA SER A 662 8.53 7.12 21.32
C SER A 662 8.70 8.64 21.39
N GLY A 663 9.89 9.10 21.74
CA GLY A 663 10.29 10.50 21.58
C GLY A 663 10.34 10.96 20.11
N GLY A 664 10.40 10.03 19.15
CA GLY A 664 10.54 10.28 17.71
C GLY A 664 9.25 10.45 16.91
N LEU A 665 8.07 10.48 17.53
CA LEU A 665 6.78 10.63 16.80
C LEU A 665 6.69 11.95 16.02
N ALA A 666 5.86 11.99 14.97
CA ALA A 666 5.55 13.24 14.27
C ALA A 666 4.96 14.29 15.21
N GLU A 667 5.00 15.56 14.81
CA GLU A 667 4.33 16.61 15.59
C GLU A 667 2.82 16.36 15.60
N GLY A 668 2.25 16.00 14.46
CA GLY A 668 0.85 15.69 14.26
C GLY A 668 0.49 15.75 12.78
N TYR A 669 -0.80 15.82 12.48
CA TYR A 669 -1.31 16.20 11.17
C TYR A 669 -1.50 17.73 11.08
N LEU A 670 -1.60 18.26 9.86
CA LEU A 670 -2.11 19.62 9.62
C LEU A 670 -3.54 19.81 10.16
N ASP A 671 -4.31 18.72 10.21
CA ASP A 671 -5.62 18.64 10.86
C ASP A 671 -5.45 18.36 12.36
N THR A 672 -5.85 19.31 13.19
CA THR A 672 -5.75 19.22 14.65
C THR A 672 -6.69 18.19 15.26
N GLU A 673 -7.86 17.95 14.67
CA GLU A 673 -8.83 16.97 15.19
C GLU A 673 -8.30 15.55 14.96
N ALA A 674 -7.84 15.27 13.74
CA ALA A 674 -7.18 14.01 13.41
C ALA A 674 -5.92 13.78 14.28
N SER A 675 -5.22 14.85 14.64
CA SER A 675 -4.06 14.79 15.52
C SER A 675 -4.43 14.35 16.94
N ALA A 676 -5.48 14.94 17.52
CA ALA A 676 -5.94 14.59 18.86
C ALA A 676 -6.49 13.14 18.93
N GLU A 677 -7.07 12.64 17.84
CA GLU A 677 -7.57 11.26 17.77
C GLU A 677 -6.43 10.22 17.75
N LYS A 678 -5.32 10.53 17.06
CA LYS A 678 -4.26 9.55 16.77
C LYS A 678 -3.01 9.70 17.64
N PHE A 679 -2.68 10.91 18.09
CA PHE A 679 -1.54 11.20 18.97
C PHE A 679 -2.06 11.48 20.37
N VAL A 680 -2.05 10.45 21.20
CA VAL A 680 -2.68 10.43 22.51
C VAL A 680 -1.62 10.48 23.62
N ASN A 681 -1.99 10.99 24.79
CA ASN A 681 -1.10 10.97 25.95
C ASN A 681 -0.91 9.53 26.47
N ASN A 682 0.24 9.25 27.06
CA ASN A 682 0.45 7.98 27.76
C ASN A 682 -0.39 7.90 29.05
N TRP A 683 -1.52 7.19 29.00
CA TRP A 683 -2.41 6.99 30.15
C TRP A 683 -1.95 5.89 31.11
N PHE A 684 -0.89 5.13 30.79
CA PHE A 684 -0.33 4.14 31.71
C PHE A 684 0.54 4.77 32.82
N ALA A 685 0.93 6.03 32.65
CA ALA A 685 1.81 6.77 33.56
C ALA A 685 1.19 8.08 34.10
N PRO A 686 -0.08 8.10 34.57
CA PRO A 686 -0.78 9.36 34.88
C PRO A 686 -0.22 10.08 36.11
N SER A 687 0.49 9.36 36.98
CA SER A 687 1.05 9.86 38.24
C SER A 687 2.58 9.85 38.27
N THR A 688 3.23 9.57 37.14
CA THR A 688 4.70 9.50 37.07
C THR A 688 5.27 10.92 37.23
N PRO A 689 6.25 11.13 38.13
CA PRO A 689 6.94 12.42 38.24
C PRO A 689 7.50 12.83 36.88
N PRO A 690 7.48 14.14 36.54
CA PRO A 690 8.08 14.59 35.29
C PRO A 690 9.55 14.19 35.23
N TRP A 691 9.94 13.60 34.10
CA TRP A 691 11.33 13.29 33.80
C TRP A 691 12.18 14.56 33.82
N ARG A 692 13.46 14.43 34.15
CA ARG A 692 14.37 15.56 34.15
C ARG A 692 14.61 16.05 32.72
N ASP A 693 14.22 17.27 32.44
CA ASP A 693 14.47 17.91 31.13
C ASP A 693 15.91 18.44 31.04
N THR A 694 16.79 17.67 30.40
CA THR A 694 18.20 18.07 30.22
C THR A 694 18.44 19.00 29.04
N ILE A 695 17.42 19.26 28.19
CA ILE A 695 17.51 20.23 27.10
C ILE A 695 17.26 21.65 27.62
N LEU A 696 16.24 21.85 28.48
CA LEU A 696 15.96 23.16 29.12
C LEU A 696 16.83 23.39 30.35
N HIS A 697 17.15 22.33 31.10
CA HIS A 697 17.88 22.40 32.36
C HIS A 697 19.07 21.44 32.40
N PRO A 698 20.09 21.64 31.53
CA PRO A 698 21.31 20.86 31.55
C PRO A 698 22.04 20.92 32.90
N LEU A 699 22.82 19.88 33.18
CA LEU A 699 23.47 19.65 34.48
C LEU A 699 24.65 20.59 34.76
N GLN A 700 25.43 20.91 33.73
CA GLN A 700 26.72 21.59 33.87
C GLN A 700 26.82 22.86 33.00
N ASP A 701 25.98 22.98 31.97
CA ASP A 701 26.04 24.04 30.96
C ASP A 701 24.78 24.91 30.97
N LEU A 702 24.79 25.98 30.17
CA LEU A 702 23.58 26.73 29.81
C LEU A 702 22.84 26.00 28.69
N ALA A 703 21.52 26.10 28.67
CA ALA A 703 20.71 25.56 27.58
C ALA A 703 21.14 26.15 26.22
N GLY A 704 21.41 25.28 25.25
CA GLY A 704 21.81 25.68 23.91
C GLY A 704 20.69 26.41 23.15
N PRO A 705 21.00 27.12 22.05
CA PRO A 705 20.00 27.85 21.28
C PRO A 705 18.86 26.98 20.75
N GLU A 706 19.10 25.69 20.51
CA GLU A 706 18.12 24.69 20.10
C GLU A 706 16.99 24.49 21.13
N SER A 707 17.25 24.73 22.41
CA SER A 707 16.27 24.64 23.49
C SER A 707 15.09 25.61 23.31
N ARG A 708 15.28 26.71 22.56
CA ARG A 708 14.22 27.65 22.18
C ARG A 708 13.10 27.00 21.37
N HIS A 709 13.38 25.84 20.79
CA HIS A 709 12.49 25.10 19.90
C HIS A 709 12.25 23.68 20.42
N TRP A 710 12.29 23.54 21.74
CA TRP A 710 11.89 22.35 22.47
C TRP A 710 10.64 22.67 23.30
N LYS A 711 9.61 21.84 23.17
CA LYS A 711 8.30 21.99 23.83
C LYS A 711 8.24 21.26 25.17
N GLY A 712 9.37 20.79 25.69
CA GLY A 712 9.44 19.94 26.87
C GLY A 712 9.20 18.46 26.55
N ILE A 713 9.41 17.62 27.56
CA ILE A 713 9.18 16.18 27.46
C ILE A 713 7.68 15.89 27.25
N ARG A 714 7.36 15.20 26.15
CA ARG A 714 5.98 14.85 25.76
C ARG A 714 5.85 13.34 25.60
N ASP A 715 5.36 12.67 26.65
CA ASP A 715 5.10 11.24 26.63
C ASP A 715 3.80 10.92 25.87
N ARG A 716 3.94 10.84 24.54
CA ARG A 716 2.84 10.57 23.60
C ARG A 716 2.94 9.17 23.02
N MET A 717 1.79 8.62 22.70
CA MET A 717 1.63 7.38 21.96
C MET A 717 0.89 7.67 20.65
N TYR A 718 1.27 6.97 19.58
CA TYR A 718 0.56 6.99 18.32
C TYR A 718 -0.28 5.74 18.15
N ARG A 719 -1.59 5.92 17.91
CA ARG A 719 -2.55 4.86 17.64
C ARG A 719 -2.47 4.43 16.17
N SER A 720 -1.83 3.30 15.89
CA SER A 720 -1.53 2.89 14.50
C SER A 720 -2.74 2.42 13.69
N GLY A 721 -3.78 1.92 14.37
CA GLY A 721 -4.89 1.19 13.75
C GLY A 721 -4.50 -0.22 13.28
N ASP A 722 -3.27 -0.68 13.52
CA ASP A 722 -2.83 -2.04 13.24
C ASP A 722 -3.16 -2.96 14.42
N LEU A 723 -3.57 -4.19 14.12
CA LEU A 723 -3.73 -5.26 15.09
C LEU A 723 -2.44 -6.08 15.19
N GLY A 724 -2.08 -6.47 16.40
CA GLY A 724 -0.92 -7.31 16.64
C GLY A 724 -1.02 -8.11 17.92
N ARG A 725 0.01 -8.93 18.15
CA ARG A 725 0.18 -9.72 19.36
C ARG A 725 1.67 -9.85 19.70
N TYR A 726 1.96 -10.06 20.98
CA TYR A 726 3.29 -10.44 21.41
C TYR A 726 3.54 -11.93 21.18
N LEU A 727 4.75 -12.25 20.71
CA LEU A 727 5.32 -13.60 20.66
C LEU A 727 5.98 -13.94 22.02
N PRO A 728 6.31 -15.21 22.29
CA PRO A 728 6.92 -15.61 23.56
C PRO A 728 8.28 -14.94 23.84
N ASP A 729 8.97 -14.46 22.81
CA ASP A 729 10.23 -13.71 22.91
C ASP A 729 10.03 -12.19 23.05
N GLY A 730 8.79 -11.72 23.22
CA GLY A 730 8.45 -10.31 23.38
C GLY A 730 8.32 -9.51 22.07
N ARG A 731 8.65 -10.12 20.92
CA ARG A 731 8.48 -9.47 19.61
C ARG A 731 7.01 -9.35 19.21
N VAL A 732 6.70 -8.39 18.36
CA VAL A 732 5.34 -8.13 17.88
C VAL A 732 5.13 -8.73 16.50
N GLU A 733 4.05 -9.51 16.35
CA GLU A 733 3.52 -9.97 15.08
C GLU A 733 2.29 -9.12 14.70
N CYS A 734 2.25 -8.59 13.48
CA CYS A 734 1.06 -7.93 12.94
C CYS A 734 0.04 -8.98 12.47
N THR A 735 -1.19 -8.90 12.96
CA THR A 735 -2.27 -9.84 12.63
C THR A 735 -3.29 -9.25 11.65
N GLY A 736 -3.32 -7.92 11.50
CA GLY A 736 -4.22 -7.26 10.56
C GLY A 736 -4.38 -5.77 10.87
N ARG A 737 -5.52 -5.22 10.45
CA ARG A 737 -5.94 -3.84 10.70
C ARG A 737 -7.23 -3.84 11.51
N ALA A 738 -7.37 -2.87 12.40
CA ALA A 738 -8.60 -2.62 13.14
C ALA A 738 -9.62 -1.83 12.29
N ASP A 739 -9.16 -1.20 11.20
CA ASP A 739 -9.96 -0.42 10.26
C ASP A 739 -9.85 -0.94 8.81
N ASP A 740 -10.47 -0.22 7.87
CA ASP A 740 -10.54 -0.60 6.45
C ASP A 740 -9.34 -0.12 5.61
N GLN A 741 -8.28 0.40 6.24
CA GLN A 741 -7.06 0.80 5.54
C GLN A 741 -6.26 -0.42 5.08
N VAL A 742 -5.65 -0.36 3.89
CA VAL A 742 -4.83 -1.44 3.36
C VAL A 742 -3.48 -0.96 2.83
N LYS A 743 -2.49 -1.86 2.83
CA LYS A 743 -1.20 -1.68 2.16
C LYS A 743 -1.13 -2.61 0.95
N ILE A 744 -0.92 -2.05 -0.23
CA ILE A 744 -0.76 -2.77 -1.51
C ILE A 744 0.50 -2.25 -2.20
N ARG A 745 1.47 -3.13 -2.43
CA ARG A 745 2.75 -2.84 -3.12
C ARG A 745 3.53 -1.70 -2.45
N GLY A 746 3.40 -1.57 -1.13
CA GLY A 746 4.02 -0.50 -0.34
C GLY A 746 3.26 0.83 -0.33
N PHE A 747 2.15 0.96 -1.05
CA PHE A 747 1.28 2.13 -0.99
C PHE A 747 0.20 1.96 0.07
N ARG A 748 -0.02 3.01 0.87
CA ARG A 748 -1.13 3.11 1.84
C ARG A 748 -2.38 3.56 1.11
N ILE A 749 -3.42 2.74 1.10
CA ILE A 749 -4.68 3.00 0.40
C ILE A 749 -5.81 2.92 1.42
N GLU A 750 -6.61 3.98 1.50
CA GLU A 750 -7.85 4.00 2.28
C GLU A 750 -8.99 3.51 1.38
N LEU A 751 -9.60 2.37 1.67
CA LEU A 751 -10.71 1.85 0.86
C LEU A 751 -11.90 2.82 0.86
N GLY A 752 -12.11 3.52 1.98
CA GLY A 752 -13.11 4.58 2.11
C GLY A 752 -12.91 5.78 1.17
N GLU A 753 -11.67 6.14 0.81
CA GLU A 753 -11.40 7.22 -0.18
C GLU A 753 -11.93 6.80 -1.57
N ILE A 754 -11.74 5.53 -1.94
CA ILE A 754 -12.27 4.97 -3.19
C ILE A 754 -13.79 4.95 -3.13
N ASP A 755 -14.36 4.46 -2.03
CA ASP A 755 -15.81 4.29 -1.89
C ASP A 755 -16.55 5.63 -1.89
N THR A 756 -15.98 6.65 -1.25
CA THR A 756 -16.50 8.03 -1.23
C THR A 756 -16.49 8.65 -2.63
N LEU A 757 -15.42 8.44 -3.40
CA LEU A 757 -15.34 8.95 -4.77
C LEU A 757 -16.25 8.18 -5.73
N MET A 758 -16.43 6.88 -5.51
CA MET A 758 -17.40 6.08 -6.24
C MET A 758 -18.83 6.50 -5.95
N SER A 759 -19.18 6.84 -4.70
CA SER A 759 -20.53 7.29 -4.36
C SER A 759 -20.86 8.67 -4.91
N GLN A 760 -19.85 9.47 -5.27
CA GLN A 760 -20.04 10.75 -5.98
C GLN A 760 -20.35 10.56 -7.48
N HIS A 761 -20.22 9.35 -8.02
CA HIS A 761 -20.54 9.08 -9.42
C HIS A 761 -22.07 9.10 -9.63
N PRO A 762 -22.62 9.86 -10.61
CA PRO A 762 -24.08 10.05 -10.75
C PRO A 762 -24.91 8.79 -10.94
N LEU A 763 -24.29 7.69 -11.37
CA LEU A 763 -24.95 6.42 -11.70
C LEU A 763 -24.62 5.28 -10.71
N VAL A 764 -23.91 5.57 -9.62
CA VAL A 764 -23.60 4.60 -8.56
C VAL A 764 -24.48 4.88 -7.36
N ARG A 765 -25.31 3.92 -6.95
CA ARG A 765 -26.22 4.03 -5.80
C ARG A 765 -25.54 3.63 -4.49
N GLU A 766 -24.88 2.48 -4.50
CA GLU A 766 -24.16 1.90 -3.37
C GLU A 766 -22.84 1.34 -3.90
N ASN A 767 -21.79 1.34 -3.08
CA ASN A 767 -20.53 0.69 -3.42
C ASN A 767 -19.80 0.23 -2.16
N VAL A 768 -18.88 -0.73 -2.34
CA VAL A 768 -17.92 -1.15 -1.33
C VAL A 768 -16.68 -1.70 -2.02
N THR A 769 -15.51 -1.22 -1.63
CA THR A 769 -14.23 -1.70 -2.17
C THR A 769 -13.56 -2.62 -1.17
N LEU A 770 -13.04 -3.74 -1.66
CA LEU A 770 -12.32 -4.73 -0.87
C LEU A 770 -10.98 -5.08 -1.53
N VAL A 771 -10.06 -5.59 -0.71
CA VAL A 771 -8.86 -6.26 -1.20
C VAL A 771 -9.14 -7.74 -1.37
N ARG A 772 -8.86 -8.27 -2.55
CA ARG A 772 -8.86 -9.70 -2.84
C ARG A 772 -7.45 -10.13 -3.26
N ARG A 773 -7.16 -11.43 -3.18
CA ARG A 773 -5.93 -12.00 -3.74
C ARG A 773 -6.24 -12.65 -5.09
N ASP A 774 -5.38 -12.42 -6.07
CA ASP A 774 -5.43 -13.17 -7.33
C ASP A 774 -4.79 -14.56 -7.20
N LYS A 775 -4.64 -15.27 -8.32
CA LYS A 775 -4.09 -16.63 -8.35
C LYS A 775 -2.59 -16.74 -8.02
N ASP A 776 -1.86 -15.63 -8.09
CA ASP A 776 -0.44 -15.53 -7.73
C ASP A 776 -0.26 -15.05 -6.27
N GLU A 777 -1.37 -15.00 -5.52
CA GLU A 777 -1.51 -14.46 -4.16
C GLU A 777 -1.27 -12.94 -4.03
N GLU A 778 -1.27 -12.20 -5.15
CA GLU A 778 -1.08 -10.76 -5.14
C GLU A 778 -2.37 -10.02 -4.74
N LYS A 779 -2.24 -8.99 -3.90
CA LYS A 779 -3.38 -8.16 -3.47
C LYS A 779 -3.84 -7.28 -4.64
N ILE A 780 -5.13 -7.35 -4.96
CA ILE A 780 -5.80 -6.48 -5.93
C ILE A 780 -7.01 -5.78 -5.29
N LEU A 781 -7.38 -4.63 -5.84
CA LEU A 781 -8.56 -3.88 -5.44
C LEU A 781 -9.77 -4.32 -6.28
N VAL A 782 -10.85 -4.70 -5.61
CA VAL A 782 -12.13 -5.08 -6.22
C VAL A 782 -13.23 -4.19 -5.64
N SER A 783 -13.89 -3.41 -6.49
CA SER A 783 -15.03 -2.58 -6.10
C SER A 783 -16.34 -3.23 -6.51
N TYR A 784 -17.21 -3.47 -5.55
CA TYR A 784 -18.57 -3.91 -5.77
C TYR A 784 -19.47 -2.68 -5.80
N PHE A 785 -20.39 -2.58 -6.75
CA PHE A 785 -21.29 -1.42 -6.83
C PHE A 785 -22.68 -1.80 -7.30
N VAL A 786 -23.68 -1.04 -6.85
CA VAL A 786 -25.06 -1.14 -7.32
C VAL A 786 -25.38 0.07 -8.20
N PRO A 787 -25.76 -0.12 -9.47
CA PRO A 787 -26.13 0.98 -10.36
C PRO A 787 -27.46 1.62 -9.95
N LEU A 788 -27.58 2.93 -10.10
CA LEU A 788 -28.79 3.71 -9.79
C LEU A 788 -29.82 3.58 -10.92
N GLN A 789 -30.91 2.82 -10.76
CA GLN A 789 -31.93 2.66 -11.82
C GLN A 789 -32.63 4.00 -12.20
N ASP A 790 -32.06 4.73 -13.16
CA ASP A 790 -32.57 5.98 -13.76
C ASP A 790 -32.48 5.86 -15.29
N SER A 791 -33.33 6.59 -16.01
CA SER A 791 -33.37 6.76 -17.47
C SER A 791 -32.02 7.07 -18.13
N LYS A 792 -31.04 7.60 -17.37
CA LYS A 792 -29.66 7.83 -17.84
C LYS A 792 -28.82 6.57 -17.96
N LEU A 793 -29.18 5.47 -17.30
CA LEU A 793 -28.48 4.18 -17.42
C LEU A 793 -28.71 3.52 -18.78
N ASP A 794 -29.81 3.85 -19.45
CA ASP A 794 -30.15 3.32 -20.78
C ASP A 794 -29.12 3.74 -21.85
N GLY A 795 -28.44 4.88 -21.66
CA GLY A 795 -27.32 5.31 -22.52
C GLY A 795 -26.03 4.48 -22.34
N PHE A 796 -25.91 3.74 -21.23
CA PHE A 796 -24.76 2.90 -20.89
C PHE A 796 -25.04 1.40 -20.98
N ALA A 797 -26.29 1.00 -21.24
CA ALA A 797 -26.65 -0.39 -21.48
C ALA A 797 -26.04 -0.89 -22.81
N SER A 798 -25.40 -2.06 -22.80
CA SER A 798 -25.01 -2.76 -24.02
C SER A 798 -26.24 -3.34 -24.69
N GLU A 799 -26.35 -3.21 -26.02
CA GLU A 799 -27.32 -3.95 -26.84
C GLU A 799 -27.03 -5.46 -26.72
N LEU A 800 -27.72 -6.14 -25.80
CA LEU A 800 -27.79 -7.60 -25.74
C LEU A 800 -29.27 -7.98 -25.81
N THR A 801 -29.57 -8.95 -26.66
CA THR A 801 -30.92 -9.50 -26.89
C THR A 801 -31.43 -10.22 -25.64
N GLU A 802 -32.76 -10.23 -25.46
CA GLU A 802 -33.45 -10.69 -24.23
C GLU A 802 -33.28 -12.19 -23.89
N ASP A 803 -32.59 -12.98 -24.72
CA ASP A 803 -32.50 -14.45 -24.59
C ASP A 803 -31.38 -14.98 -23.66
N ASP A 804 -30.45 -14.15 -23.16
CA ASP A 804 -29.32 -14.60 -22.29
C ASP A 804 -29.59 -14.46 -20.77
N GLN A 805 -30.85 -14.32 -20.35
CA GLN A 805 -31.20 -14.01 -18.94
C GLN A 805 -31.18 -15.21 -17.96
N SER A 806 -30.70 -16.40 -18.34
CA SER A 806 -30.91 -17.59 -17.51
C SER A 806 -29.79 -18.00 -16.55
N ASP A 807 -28.63 -17.35 -16.49
CA ASP A 807 -27.58 -17.74 -15.51
C ASP A 807 -26.73 -16.55 -15.03
N GLY A 808 -27.15 -15.86 -13.96
CA GLY A 808 -26.30 -15.16 -12.97
C GLY A 808 -25.16 -14.19 -13.38
N LYS A 809 -24.88 -13.96 -14.66
CA LYS A 809 -23.71 -13.22 -15.16
C LYS A 809 -24.11 -11.82 -15.59
N SER A 810 -24.30 -10.93 -14.61
CA SER A 810 -24.76 -9.54 -14.81
C SER A 810 -23.69 -8.55 -15.31
N ILE A 811 -22.46 -9.02 -15.57
CA ILE A 811 -21.30 -8.18 -15.89
C ILE A 811 -21.36 -7.50 -17.28
N PRO A 812 -21.79 -8.16 -18.38
CA PRO A 812 -21.74 -7.57 -19.73
C PRO A 812 -22.57 -6.29 -19.88
N LYS A 813 -23.74 -6.22 -19.22
CA LYS A 813 -24.69 -5.10 -19.28
C LYS A 813 -24.10 -3.76 -18.84
N TYR A 814 -23.16 -3.75 -17.88
CA TYR A 814 -22.65 -2.53 -17.24
C TYR A 814 -21.25 -2.12 -17.70
N ARG A 815 -20.72 -2.70 -18.78
CA ARG A 815 -19.34 -2.49 -19.24
C ARG A 815 -19.01 -1.02 -19.56
N ARG A 816 -19.93 -0.30 -20.23
CA ARG A 816 -19.75 1.14 -20.52
C ARG A 816 -19.76 1.98 -19.25
N LEU A 817 -20.65 1.65 -18.30
CA LEU A 817 -20.72 2.31 -17.00
C LEU A 817 -19.44 2.08 -16.18
N ILE A 818 -18.88 0.88 -16.19
CA ILE A 818 -17.61 0.57 -15.51
C ILE A 818 -16.46 1.37 -16.10
N LYS A 819 -16.41 1.52 -17.43
CA LYS A 819 -15.41 2.38 -18.09
C LYS A 819 -15.54 3.84 -17.64
N ASP A 820 -16.77 4.37 -17.60
CA ASP A 820 -17.07 5.73 -17.15
C ASP A 820 -16.67 5.95 -15.67
N ILE A 821 -17.03 5.01 -14.79
CA ILE A 821 -16.61 5.01 -13.37
C ILE A 821 -15.09 5.01 -13.26
N ARG A 822 -14.39 4.15 -14.01
CA ARG A 822 -12.92 4.08 -14.00
C ARG A 822 -12.30 5.39 -14.47
N GLU A 823 -12.82 6.00 -15.53
CA GLU A 823 -12.36 7.31 -16.03
C GLU A 823 -12.64 8.43 -15.02
N HIS A 824 -13.77 8.38 -14.31
CA HIS A 824 -14.08 9.30 -13.22
C HIS A 824 -13.05 9.19 -12.09
N LEU A 825 -12.70 7.97 -11.68
CA LEU A 825 -11.71 7.73 -10.63
C LEU A 825 -10.29 8.12 -11.08
N LYS A 826 -9.88 7.84 -12.33
CA LYS A 826 -8.57 8.25 -12.90
C LYS A 826 -8.32 9.75 -12.81
N LYS A 827 -9.37 10.57 -12.85
CA LYS A 827 -9.27 12.03 -12.73
C LYS A 827 -8.98 12.51 -11.30
N LYS A 828 -9.18 11.67 -10.28
CA LYS A 828 -9.13 12.08 -8.85
C LYS A 828 -8.13 11.27 -8.02
N LEU A 829 -7.94 10.00 -8.36
CA LEU A 829 -7.07 9.06 -7.65
C LEU A 829 -5.75 8.84 -8.39
N PRO A 830 -4.65 8.58 -7.65
CA PRO A 830 -3.43 8.06 -8.26
C PRO A 830 -3.69 6.67 -8.85
N SER A 831 -2.94 6.31 -9.91
CA SER A 831 -3.15 5.07 -10.68
C SER A 831 -3.15 3.80 -9.84
N TYR A 832 -2.34 3.74 -8.77
CA TYR A 832 -2.26 2.58 -7.87
C TYR A 832 -3.47 2.41 -6.94
N SER A 833 -4.31 3.44 -6.76
CA SER A 833 -5.52 3.39 -5.91
C SER A 833 -6.79 3.10 -6.70
N ILE A 834 -6.68 2.87 -8.01
CA ILE A 834 -7.82 2.59 -8.87
C ILE A 834 -8.13 1.09 -8.82
N PRO A 835 -9.39 0.69 -8.56
CA PRO A 835 -9.78 -0.71 -8.54
C PRO A 835 -9.45 -1.42 -9.85
N SER A 836 -8.88 -2.62 -9.74
CA SER A 836 -8.57 -3.47 -10.89
C SER A 836 -9.84 -4.11 -11.45
N LEU A 837 -10.82 -4.40 -10.59
CA LEU A 837 -12.07 -5.06 -10.93
C LEU A 837 -13.29 -4.30 -10.38
N PHE A 838 -14.38 -4.25 -11.16
CA PHE A 838 -15.62 -3.57 -10.78
C PHE A 838 -16.83 -4.50 -10.93
N VAL A 839 -17.33 -5.07 -9.85
CA VAL A 839 -18.41 -6.06 -9.87
C VAL A 839 -19.77 -5.39 -9.67
N PRO A 840 -20.64 -5.33 -10.71
CA PRO A 840 -21.99 -4.82 -10.56
C PRO A 840 -22.86 -5.83 -9.79
N LEU A 841 -23.61 -5.35 -8.81
CA LEU A 841 -24.58 -6.12 -8.05
C LEU A 841 -25.98 -5.54 -8.23
N HIS A 842 -27.01 -6.39 -8.14
CA HIS A 842 -28.39 -5.91 -8.12
C HIS A 842 -28.73 -5.19 -6.81
N ARG A 843 -28.18 -5.70 -5.69
CA ARG A 843 -28.26 -5.12 -4.34
C ARG A 843 -27.04 -5.54 -3.53
N MET A 844 -26.66 -4.77 -2.51
CA MET A 844 -25.64 -5.21 -1.57
C MET A 844 -26.16 -6.36 -0.69
N PRO A 845 -25.39 -7.44 -0.47
CA PRO A 845 -25.74 -8.45 0.51
C PRO A 845 -25.62 -7.81 1.90
N LEU A 846 -26.66 -7.98 2.73
CA LEU A 846 -26.71 -7.46 4.09
C LEU A 846 -26.77 -8.63 5.07
N ASN A 847 -26.10 -8.50 6.21
CA ASN A 847 -26.24 -9.41 7.33
C ASN A 847 -27.57 -9.16 8.07
N PRO A 848 -27.97 -10.04 9.03
CA PRO A 848 -29.21 -9.86 9.80
C PRO A 848 -29.33 -8.51 10.54
N ASN A 849 -28.21 -7.82 10.76
CA ASN A 849 -28.15 -6.50 11.41
C ASN A 849 -28.21 -5.33 10.40
N GLY A 850 -28.48 -5.59 9.13
CA GLY A 850 -28.61 -4.56 8.08
C GLY A 850 -27.29 -3.93 7.63
N LYS A 851 -26.13 -4.48 8.02
CA LYS A 851 -24.81 -4.05 7.53
C LYS A 851 -24.39 -4.87 6.33
N ILE A 852 -23.55 -4.32 5.45
CA ILE A 852 -23.01 -5.05 4.29
C ILE A 852 -22.24 -6.30 4.76
N ASP A 853 -22.64 -7.45 4.25
CA ASP A 853 -22.00 -8.74 4.50
C ASP A 853 -20.80 -8.93 3.54
N LYS A 854 -19.64 -8.42 3.95
CA LYS A 854 -18.39 -8.48 3.17
C LYS A 854 -17.97 -9.93 2.78
N PRO A 855 -18.14 -10.96 3.65
CA PRO A 855 -17.95 -12.36 3.28
C PRO A 855 -18.92 -12.89 2.22
N ALA A 856 -20.19 -12.47 2.24
CA ALA A 856 -21.20 -12.91 1.28
C ALA A 856 -21.10 -12.24 -0.10
N LEU A 857 -20.24 -11.21 -0.26
CA LEU A 857 -19.95 -10.64 -1.57
C LEU A 857 -19.33 -11.70 -2.47
N PRO A 858 -19.81 -11.83 -3.72
CA PRO A 858 -19.32 -12.88 -4.62
C PRO A 858 -17.82 -12.75 -4.75
N PHE A 859 -17.13 -13.89 -4.72
CA PHE A 859 -15.73 -13.97 -5.09
C PHE A 859 -15.69 -14.14 -6.61
N PRO A 860 -15.54 -13.06 -7.40
CA PRO A 860 -15.32 -13.25 -8.81
C PRO A 860 -14.04 -14.07 -8.93
N ASP A 861 -14.09 -15.22 -9.61
CA ASP A 861 -12.86 -15.79 -10.13
C ASP A 861 -12.26 -14.70 -11.02
N THR A 862 -11.21 -14.05 -10.52
CA THR A 862 -10.60 -12.89 -11.18
C THR A 862 -10.26 -13.23 -12.63
N ALA A 863 -9.90 -14.49 -12.91
CA ALA A 863 -9.70 -15.01 -14.26
C ALA A 863 -10.98 -14.96 -15.10
N GLN A 864 -12.06 -15.60 -14.63
CA GLN A 864 -13.33 -15.67 -15.38
C GLN A 864 -14.06 -14.33 -15.43
N ALA A 865 -13.96 -13.50 -14.41
CA ALA A 865 -14.54 -12.17 -14.40
C ALA A 865 -13.83 -11.27 -15.42
N HIS A 866 -12.49 -11.24 -15.47
CA HIS A 866 -11.74 -10.54 -16.54
C HIS A 866 -12.08 -11.07 -17.93
N VAL A 867 -12.26 -12.39 -18.11
CA VAL A 867 -12.73 -12.97 -19.38
C VAL A 867 -14.17 -12.55 -19.72
N THR A 868 -15.07 -12.45 -18.72
CA THR A 868 -16.46 -12.00 -18.89
C THR A 868 -16.55 -10.49 -19.17
N TYR A 869 -15.66 -9.68 -18.60
CA TYR A 869 -15.45 -8.28 -18.99
C TYR A 869 -14.90 -8.15 -20.40
N SER A 870 -14.46 -9.23 -21.05
CA SER A 870 -13.75 -9.21 -22.33
C SER A 870 -14.40 -10.09 -23.40
N GLU A 871 -15.70 -10.41 -23.26
CA GLU A 871 -16.41 -11.13 -24.31
C GLU A 871 -16.18 -10.44 -25.67
N PRO A 872 -15.74 -11.20 -26.69
CA PRO A 872 -15.31 -10.62 -27.93
C PRO A 872 -16.55 -10.05 -28.64
N LYS A 873 -16.52 -8.74 -28.92
CA LYS A 873 -17.31 -8.23 -30.05
C LYS A 873 -17.03 -9.15 -31.23
N LYS A 874 -18.08 -9.59 -31.95
CA LYS A 874 -17.94 -10.24 -33.25
C LYS A 874 -16.83 -9.52 -34.01
N ILE A 875 -15.78 -10.25 -34.35
CA ILE A 875 -14.58 -9.74 -34.99
C ILE A 875 -15.02 -9.07 -36.29
N ASN A 876 -15.12 -7.74 -36.29
CA ASN A 876 -15.31 -6.97 -37.50
C ASN A 876 -14.01 -7.04 -38.30
N GLY A 877 -13.86 -8.08 -39.12
CA GLY A 877 -13.15 -8.10 -40.42
C GLY A 877 -11.67 -7.70 -40.53
N ARG A 878 -11.02 -7.11 -39.52
CA ARG A 878 -9.62 -6.68 -39.60
C ARG A 878 -8.70 -7.84 -39.21
N LYS A 879 -7.94 -8.34 -40.18
CA LYS A 879 -6.82 -9.24 -39.90
C LYS A 879 -5.76 -8.48 -39.10
N ALA A 880 -5.32 -9.06 -37.98
CA ALA A 880 -4.24 -8.50 -37.19
C ALA A 880 -2.94 -8.46 -38.01
N SER A 881 -2.17 -7.38 -37.89
CA SER A 881 -0.84 -7.28 -38.49
C SER A 881 0.11 -8.33 -37.89
N PRO A 882 1.25 -8.65 -38.54
CA PRO A 882 2.26 -9.55 -37.97
C PRO A 882 2.75 -9.10 -36.59
N THR A 883 2.90 -7.79 -36.38
CA THR A 883 3.30 -7.20 -35.10
C THR A 883 2.19 -7.31 -34.06
N GLU A 884 0.94 -7.03 -34.42
CA GLU A 884 -0.22 -7.23 -33.54
C GLU A 884 -0.39 -8.70 -33.13
N GLN A 885 -0.17 -9.63 -34.06
CA GLN A 885 -0.26 -11.07 -33.79
C GLN A 885 0.86 -11.54 -32.84
N THR A 886 2.08 -11.05 -33.03
CA THR A 886 3.21 -11.32 -32.14
C THR A 886 2.96 -10.70 -30.76
N MET A 887 2.43 -9.47 -30.71
CA MET A 887 2.04 -8.78 -29.48
C MET A 887 0.97 -9.56 -28.70
N ARG A 888 -0.03 -10.14 -29.38
CA ARG A 888 -1.00 -11.06 -28.77
C ARG A 888 -0.32 -12.26 -28.11
N THR A 889 0.64 -12.89 -28.78
CA THR A 889 1.38 -14.03 -28.21
C THR A 889 2.13 -13.63 -26.94
N ILE A 890 2.79 -12.46 -26.95
CA ILE A 890 3.48 -11.92 -25.78
C ILE A 890 2.50 -11.68 -24.64
N TRP A 891 1.37 -11.00 -24.91
CA TRP A 891 0.35 -10.74 -23.90
C TRP A 891 -0.22 -12.02 -23.32
N VAL A 892 -0.50 -13.05 -24.12
CA VAL A 892 -0.99 -14.36 -23.62
C VAL A 892 0.03 -15.02 -22.69
N SER A 893 1.33 -14.88 -22.96
CA SER A 893 2.37 -15.46 -22.10
C SER A 893 2.52 -14.76 -20.74
N ILE A 894 2.08 -13.50 -20.64
CA ILE A 894 2.23 -12.66 -19.46
C ILE A 894 0.92 -12.61 -18.67
N LEU A 895 -0.20 -12.42 -19.36
CA LEU A 895 -1.54 -12.40 -18.81
C LEU A 895 -2.08 -13.82 -18.76
N SER A 896 -1.89 -14.45 -17.62
CA SER A 896 -2.20 -15.87 -17.45
C SER A 896 -3.71 -16.22 -17.53
N ASN A 897 -4.60 -15.23 -17.72
CA ASN A 897 -6.06 -15.38 -17.83
C ASN A 897 -6.68 -14.58 -19.01
N ALA A 898 -5.87 -14.15 -19.98
CA ALA A 898 -6.38 -13.31 -21.08
C ALA A 898 -7.28 -14.10 -22.06
N PRO A 899 -8.30 -13.45 -22.65
CA PRO A 899 -9.11 -14.04 -23.71
C PRO A 899 -8.24 -14.42 -24.92
N ASN A 900 -8.54 -15.54 -25.57
CA ASN A 900 -7.79 -16.00 -26.75
C ASN A 900 -8.73 -16.13 -27.97
N PRO A 901 -8.59 -15.30 -29.02
CA PRO A 901 -7.58 -14.26 -29.19
C PRO A 901 -7.87 -12.99 -28.39
N ILE A 902 -6.81 -12.28 -27.98
CA ILE A 902 -6.95 -10.99 -27.28
C ILE A 902 -7.49 -9.92 -28.25
N PRO A 903 -8.54 -9.15 -27.91
CA PRO A 903 -9.02 -8.06 -28.75
C PRO A 903 -7.94 -6.97 -28.91
N LEU A 904 -7.82 -6.41 -30.11
CA LEU A 904 -6.71 -5.48 -30.41
C LEU A 904 -6.84 -4.13 -29.68
N ASP A 905 -8.08 -3.69 -29.43
CA ASP A 905 -8.39 -2.40 -28.81
C ASP A 905 -8.68 -2.50 -27.30
N GLU A 906 -8.48 -3.69 -26.70
CA GLU A 906 -8.65 -3.86 -25.25
C GLU A 906 -7.38 -3.41 -24.52
N SER A 907 -7.56 -2.68 -23.43
CA SER A 907 -6.46 -2.21 -22.59
C SER A 907 -5.83 -3.36 -21.80
N PHE A 908 -4.50 -3.40 -21.74
CA PHE A 908 -3.70 -4.36 -20.98
C PHE A 908 -4.13 -4.43 -19.51
N PHE A 909 -4.41 -3.27 -18.91
CA PHE A 909 -4.84 -3.17 -17.53
C PHE A 909 -6.28 -3.65 -17.32
N ASP A 910 -7.12 -3.57 -18.35
CA ASP A 910 -8.49 -4.05 -18.29
C ASP A 910 -8.53 -5.59 -18.32
N LEU A 911 -7.51 -6.21 -18.92
CA LEU A 911 -7.29 -7.66 -18.95
C LEU A 911 -6.57 -8.22 -17.71
N GLY A 912 -6.42 -7.42 -16.65
CA GLY A 912 -5.76 -7.84 -15.40
C GLY A 912 -4.25 -7.57 -15.36
N GLY A 913 -3.70 -6.85 -16.34
CA GLY A 913 -2.34 -6.35 -16.30
C GLY A 913 -2.13 -5.32 -15.16
N HIS A 914 -0.98 -5.34 -14.53
CA HIS A 914 -0.57 -4.34 -13.53
C HIS A 914 0.89 -3.94 -13.74
N SER A 915 1.40 -2.94 -13.02
CA SER A 915 2.71 -2.31 -13.30
C SER A 915 3.88 -3.29 -13.43
N ILE A 916 3.96 -4.32 -12.59
CA ILE A 916 4.99 -5.38 -12.68
C ILE A 916 4.84 -6.20 -13.99
N LEU A 917 3.62 -6.61 -14.34
CA LEU A 917 3.36 -7.32 -15.61
C LEU A 917 3.59 -6.39 -16.81
N ALA A 918 3.31 -5.10 -16.66
CA ALA A 918 3.51 -4.09 -17.68
C ALA A 918 5.01 -3.90 -17.96
N THR A 919 5.83 -3.84 -16.91
CA THR A 919 7.29 -3.88 -17.01
C THR A 919 7.79 -5.13 -17.72
N ARG A 920 7.27 -6.31 -17.34
CA ARG A 920 7.61 -7.58 -17.99
C ARG A 920 7.21 -7.59 -19.46
N LEU A 921 6.05 -7.01 -19.80
CA LEU A 921 5.55 -6.89 -21.16
C LEU A 921 6.45 -6.02 -22.02
N ILE A 922 6.81 -4.82 -21.54
CA ILE A 922 7.75 -3.96 -22.25
C ILE A 922 9.07 -4.68 -22.50
N PHE A 923 9.56 -5.48 -21.56
CA PHE A 923 10.78 -6.25 -21.76
C PHE A 923 10.65 -7.31 -22.85
N GLU A 924 9.58 -8.11 -22.84
CA GLU A 924 9.34 -9.09 -23.92
C GLU A 924 9.16 -8.39 -25.28
N ILE A 925 8.53 -7.21 -25.31
CA ILE A 925 8.44 -6.38 -26.52
C ILE A 925 9.84 -5.97 -26.99
N ARG A 926 10.68 -5.40 -26.11
CA ARG A 926 12.06 -5.01 -26.44
C ARG A 926 12.86 -6.19 -26.97
N LYS A 927 12.73 -7.35 -26.34
CA LYS A 927 13.45 -8.58 -26.68
C LYS A 927 13.01 -9.16 -28.02
N ILE A 928 11.71 -9.29 -28.24
CA ILE A 928 11.15 -9.97 -29.42
C ILE A 928 11.19 -9.07 -30.65
N PHE A 929 10.91 -7.78 -30.49
CA PHE A 929 10.87 -6.83 -31.60
C PHE A 929 12.19 -6.08 -31.81
N VAL A 930 13.14 -6.19 -30.88
CA VAL A 930 14.45 -5.53 -30.93
C VAL A 930 14.30 -4.00 -31.07
N VAL A 931 13.46 -3.42 -30.19
CA VAL A 931 13.18 -1.98 -30.14
C VAL A 931 13.44 -1.42 -28.75
N GLU A 932 13.77 -0.13 -28.67
CA GLU A 932 13.85 0.60 -27.41
C GLU A 932 12.48 1.17 -27.00
N ALA A 933 11.56 0.29 -26.61
CA ALA A 933 10.27 0.70 -26.07
C ALA A 933 10.42 1.33 -24.67
N PRO A 934 9.98 2.58 -24.41
CA PRO A 934 10.02 3.16 -23.06
C PRO A 934 9.23 2.33 -22.04
N LEU A 935 9.65 2.31 -20.78
CA LEU A 935 8.94 1.59 -19.70
C LEU A 935 7.51 2.11 -19.46
N GLY A 936 7.28 3.39 -19.74
CA GLY A 936 5.96 4.03 -19.70
C GLY A 936 5.05 3.69 -20.88
N LEU A 937 5.59 3.09 -21.96
CA LEU A 937 4.88 2.97 -23.24
C LEU A 937 3.52 2.29 -23.12
N ILE A 938 3.43 1.26 -22.28
CA ILE A 938 2.18 0.52 -22.01
C ILE A 938 1.14 1.33 -21.22
N PHE A 939 1.56 2.33 -20.45
CA PHE A 939 0.66 3.23 -19.74
C PHE A 939 0.09 4.30 -20.68
N ASP A 940 0.87 4.74 -21.65
CA ASP A 940 0.47 5.72 -22.68
C ASP A 940 -0.38 5.06 -23.77
N HIS A 941 0.03 3.86 -24.19
CA HIS A 941 -0.60 3.05 -25.23
C HIS A 941 -0.95 1.69 -24.64
N PRO A 942 -2.09 1.57 -23.94
CA PRO A 942 -2.43 0.34 -23.24
C PRO A 942 -3.02 -0.74 -24.15
N THR A 943 -3.28 -0.49 -25.44
CA THR A 943 -3.92 -1.45 -26.35
C THR A 943 -2.92 -2.13 -27.28
N ILE A 944 -3.25 -3.33 -27.79
CA ILE A 944 -2.40 -4.03 -28.76
C ILE A 944 -2.29 -3.23 -30.06
N THR A 945 -3.36 -2.60 -30.53
CA THR A 945 -3.36 -1.75 -31.73
C THR A 945 -2.35 -0.63 -31.59
N ASP A 946 -2.41 0.13 -30.49
CA ASP A 946 -1.55 1.30 -30.28
C ASP A 946 -0.09 0.91 -29.99
N LEU A 947 0.12 -0.19 -29.23
CA LEU A 947 1.48 -0.71 -28.99
C LEU A 947 2.11 -1.26 -30.24
N ALA A 948 1.37 -2.03 -31.04
CA ALA A 948 1.91 -2.59 -32.27
C ALA A 948 2.27 -1.46 -33.25
N ALA A 949 1.42 -0.43 -33.38
CA ALA A 949 1.72 0.74 -34.19
C ALA A 949 2.97 1.49 -33.69
N THR A 950 3.12 1.64 -32.37
CA THR A 950 4.30 2.32 -31.80
C THR A 950 5.56 1.47 -31.92
N VAL A 951 5.44 0.15 -31.74
CA VAL A 951 6.56 -0.78 -31.96
C VAL A 951 6.97 -0.80 -33.42
N ASP A 952 6.02 -0.83 -34.36
CA ASP A 952 6.32 -0.75 -35.80
C ASP A 952 7.02 0.57 -36.14
N ALA A 953 6.57 1.69 -35.56
CA ALA A 953 7.25 2.98 -35.70
C ALA A 953 8.67 2.99 -35.09
N LEU A 954 8.91 2.23 -34.01
CA LEU A 954 10.23 2.06 -33.41
C LEU A 954 11.12 1.07 -34.17
N ARG A 955 10.54 0.17 -34.98
CA ARG A 955 11.26 -0.83 -35.78
C ARG A 955 11.72 -0.28 -37.13
N ASP A 956 11.05 0.72 -37.67
CA ASP A 956 11.31 1.20 -39.02
C ASP A 956 12.58 2.07 -39.08
N PRO A 957 13.68 1.64 -39.73
CA PRO A 957 14.92 2.43 -39.81
C PRO A 957 14.88 3.49 -40.92
N HIS A 958 13.75 3.66 -41.62
CA HIS A 958 13.65 4.58 -42.75
C HIS A 958 12.86 5.85 -42.41
N PHE A 959 13.63 6.94 -42.32
CA PHE A 959 13.17 8.33 -42.29
C PHE A 959 11.94 8.61 -43.18
N GLY A 960 10.97 9.33 -42.60
CA GLY A 960 10.13 10.36 -43.23
C GLY A 960 9.63 10.16 -44.66
N MET A 961 8.29 10.14 -44.80
CA MET A 961 7.45 10.24 -46.03
C MET A 961 6.83 8.92 -46.50
N ALA A 962 5.59 8.66 -46.05
CA ALA A 962 4.44 8.36 -46.92
C ALA A 962 3.18 8.11 -46.08
N TYR A 963 2.20 8.99 -46.21
CA TYR A 963 0.78 8.72 -45.96
C TYR A 963 0.07 8.67 -47.32
N LYS A 964 -1.05 7.94 -47.35
CA LYS A 964 -2.09 7.83 -48.41
C LYS A 964 -1.81 6.78 -49.49
N ASP A 965 -2.78 5.97 -49.93
CA ASP A 965 -4.21 6.21 -50.14
C ASP A 965 -5.07 4.99 -49.76
N ALA A 966 -6.26 5.25 -49.18
CA ALA A 966 -7.59 4.89 -49.73
C ALA A 966 -8.11 3.52 -49.25
N GLU A 967 -9.39 3.28 -48.97
CA GLU A 967 -10.60 4.08 -49.03
C GLU A 967 -11.69 3.30 -48.27
N THR A 968 -12.36 4.01 -47.37
CA THR A 968 -13.80 4.06 -47.04
C THR A 968 -14.69 2.82 -46.77
N PRO A 969 -15.70 2.97 -45.87
CA PRO A 969 -16.59 1.92 -45.37
C PRO A 969 -18.03 1.99 -45.95
N PRO A 970 -18.85 0.92 -45.83
CA PRO A 970 -20.30 1.06 -45.97
C PRO A 970 -20.96 1.28 -44.60
N THR A 971 -21.39 2.53 -44.41
CA THR A 971 -22.77 2.94 -44.06
C THR A 971 -23.59 2.16 -43.03
N THR A 972 -23.97 2.84 -41.95
CA THR A 972 -25.39 2.96 -41.56
C THR A 972 -25.65 4.25 -40.79
N THR A 973 -26.22 5.21 -41.52
CA THR A 973 -27.31 6.10 -41.11
C THR A 973 -27.88 5.89 -39.70
N ILE A 974 -27.62 6.86 -38.82
CA ILE A 974 -28.64 7.35 -37.89
C ILE A 974 -29.46 8.36 -38.69
N ALA A 975 -30.77 8.10 -38.79
CA ALA A 975 -31.73 9.14 -39.13
C ALA A 975 -31.79 10.16 -37.98
N ASN A 976 -31.44 11.41 -38.27
CA ASN A 976 -31.54 12.55 -37.37
C ASN A 976 -32.93 13.22 -37.43
N GLY A 977 -33.32 13.88 -36.33
CA GLY A 977 -34.25 15.04 -36.27
C GLY A 977 -35.61 14.75 -35.63
N VAL A 978 -36.30 15.63 -34.88
CA VAL A 978 -36.31 17.11 -34.76
C VAL A 978 -37.09 17.47 -33.47
N LYS A 979 -36.83 18.61 -32.79
CA LYS A 979 -37.82 19.22 -31.88
C LYS A 979 -38.55 20.39 -32.58
N ALA A 980 -39.88 20.25 -32.65
CA ALA A 980 -40.94 21.15 -33.16
C ALA A 980 -41.17 21.20 -34.69
N SER A 981 -42.45 21.12 -35.10
CA SER A 981 -42.94 20.68 -36.40
C SER A 981 -42.75 21.65 -37.59
N ALA A 982 -42.34 21.06 -38.73
CA ALA A 982 -42.63 21.41 -40.13
C ALA A 982 -42.29 22.82 -40.65
N LYS A 983 -41.07 22.95 -41.20
CA LYS A 983 -40.77 23.51 -42.55
C LYS A 983 -39.34 23.11 -42.95
N SER A 984 -39.23 22.28 -43.98
CA SER A 984 -37.99 21.61 -44.42
C SER A 984 -37.01 22.57 -45.09
N SER A 985 -35.93 22.94 -44.40
CA SER A 985 -34.69 23.37 -45.04
C SER A 985 -33.87 22.11 -45.39
N ALA A 986 -33.79 21.81 -46.68
CA ALA A 986 -33.21 20.59 -47.23
C ALA A 986 -31.85 20.24 -46.63
N ALA A 987 -31.71 19.02 -46.10
CA ALA A 987 -30.41 18.45 -45.80
C ALA A 987 -29.59 18.42 -47.10
N ILE A 988 -28.48 19.15 -47.16
CA ILE A 988 -27.52 19.07 -48.27
C ILE A 988 -26.83 17.71 -48.14
N PRO A 989 -27.16 16.72 -48.98
CA PRO A 989 -26.51 15.43 -48.96
C PRO A 989 -25.05 15.62 -49.37
N TYR A 990 -24.14 15.15 -48.54
CA TYR A 990 -22.71 15.19 -48.81
C TYR A 990 -22.43 14.45 -50.13
N GLY A 991 -21.95 15.15 -51.16
CA GLY A 991 -21.71 14.61 -52.50
C GLY A 991 -22.84 14.81 -53.52
N GLN A 992 -23.93 15.51 -53.19
CA GLN A 992 -25.01 15.79 -54.16
C GLN A 992 -24.55 16.69 -55.32
N ASP A 993 -23.51 17.48 -55.08
CA ASP A 993 -22.85 18.35 -56.06
C ASP A 993 -21.72 17.65 -56.81
N TYR A 994 -21.35 16.41 -56.49
CA TYR A 994 -20.26 15.67 -57.15
C TYR A 994 -20.41 15.63 -58.67
N GLU A 995 -21.58 15.18 -59.16
CA GLU A 995 -21.89 15.12 -60.59
C GLU A 995 -21.93 16.52 -61.24
N THR A 996 -22.29 17.55 -60.45
CA THR A 996 -22.33 18.93 -60.92
C THR A 996 -20.92 19.55 -61.00
N LEU A 997 -20.05 19.19 -60.05
CA LEU A 997 -18.67 19.66 -59.95
C LEU A 997 -17.75 18.96 -60.94
N LEU A 998 -18.01 17.69 -61.28
CA LEU A 998 -17.30 16.94 -62.32
C LEU A 998 -17.25 17.70 -63.65
N ASN A 999 -18.39 18.28 -64.05
CA ASN A 999 -18.48 19.08 -65.27
C ASN A 999 -17.76 20.45 -65.19
N ARG A 1000 -17.36 20.88 -63.98
CA ARG A 1000 -16.60 22.13 -63.74
C ARG A 1000 -15.10 21.88 -63.56
N LEU A 1001 -14.68 20.64 -63.37
CA LEU A 1001 -13.27 20.29 -63.29
C LEU A 1001 -12.62 20.45 -64.66
N ARG A 1002 -11.40 21.00 -64.67
CA ARG A 1002 -10.64 21.11 -65.92
C ARG A 1002 -10.21 19.70 -66.36
N PRO A 1003 -10.18 19.39 -67.67
CA PRO A 1003 -9.75 18.07 -68.17
C PRO A 1003 -8.34 17.69 -67.71
N SER A 1004 -7.49 18.69 -67.50
CA SER A 1004 -6.18 18.55 -66.88
C SER A 1004 -5.80 19.86 -66.20
N TYR A 1005 -4.93 19.74 -65.19
CA TYR A 1005 -4.28 20.89 -64.57
C TYR A 1005 -2.88 21.03 -65.17
N SER A 1006 -2.43 22.26 -65.38
CA SER A 1006 -1.05 22.50 -65.82
C SER A 1006 -0.08 21.87 -64.82
N PRO A 1007 0.97 21.16 -65.29
CA PRO A 1007 1.96 20.58 -64.41
C PRO A 1007 2.62 21.67 -63.56
N ILE A 1008 3.10 21.24 -62.39
CA ILE A 1008 3.77 22.09 -61.42
C ILE A 1008 4.94 22.82 -62.12
N SER A 1009 4.98 24.15 -61.99
CA SER A 1009 6.03 25.00 -62.57
C SER A 1009 7.43 24.54 -62.11
N GLU A 1010 8.44 24.62 -62.98
CA GLU A 1010 9.80 24.15 -62.69
C GLU A 1010 10.44 24.87 -61.49
N ASP A 1011 10.03 26.12 -61.25
CA ASP A 1011 10.44 26.94 -60.09
C ASP A 1011 9.70 26.58 -58.79
N PHE A 1012 8.75 25.63 -58.81
CA PHE A 1012 8.01 25.24 -57.61
C PHE A 1012 8.93 24.79 -56.50
N LYS A 1013 10.09 24.18 -56.81
CA LYS A 1013 11.05 23.72 -55.80
C LYS A 1013 11.76 24.87 -55.08
N SER A 1014 11.89 26.05 -55.71
CA SER A 1014 12.69 27.18 -55.22
C SER A 1014 11.91 28.46 -54.91
N GLY A 1015 10.70 28.65 -55.43
CA GLY A 1015 9.87 29.85 -55.19
C GLY A 1015 9.13 29.83 -53.85
N ALA A 1016 8.54 30.94 -53.39
CA ALA A 1016 7.70 30.93 -52.19
C ALA A 1016 6.29 30.38 -52.50
N VAL A 1017 5.73 29.55 -51.62
CA VAL A 1017 4.41 28.92 -51.80
C VAL A 1017 3.38 29.41 -50.78
N THR A 1018 2.13 29.48 -51.21
CA THR A 1018 0.97 29.60 -50.32
C THR A 1018 0.38 28.21 -50.11
N VAL A 1019 0.18 27.82 -48.86
CA VAL A 1019 -0.27 26.47 -48.49
C VAL A 1019 -1.73 26.53 -48.05
N PHE A 1020 -2.58 25.72 -48.68
CA PHE A 1020 -3.95 25.52 -48.23
C PHE A 1020 -4.00 24.31 -47.28
N LEU A 1021 -4.29 24.55 -46.02
CA LEU A 1021 -4.26 23.54 -44.96
C LEU A 1021 -5.67 23.20 -44.50
N THR A 1022 -6.06 21.94 -44.68
CA THR A 1022 -7.30 21.40 -44.09
C THR A 1022 -6.99 20.66 -42.80
N GLY A 1023 -7.92 20.69 -41.84
CA GLY A 1023 -7.75 19.99 -40.56
C GLY A 1023 -6.78 20.67 -39.58
N ALA A 1024 -6.49 21.96 -39.76
CA ALA A 1024 -5.55 22.73 -38.95
C ALA A 1024 -5.92 22.81 -37.45
N THR A 1025 -7.20 22.58 -37.10
CA THR A 1025 -7.70 22.53 -35.72
C THR A 1025 -7.49 21.17 -35.02
N GLY A 1026 -7.07 20.14 -35.75
CA GLY A 1026 -6.79 18.81 -35.20
C GLY A 1026 -5.42 18.72 -34.51
N TYR A 1027 -5.19 17.63 -33.75
CA TYR A 1027 -3.95 17.47 -32.97
C TYR A 1027 -2.68 17.66 -33.81
N LEU A 1028 -2.53 16.90 -34.90
CA LEU A 1028 -1.39 17.04 -35.81
C LEU A 1028 -1.44 18.35 -36.62
N GLY A 1029 -2.64 18.80 -36.97
CA GLY A 1029 -2.86 20.00 -37.78
C GLY A 1029 -2.27 21.27 -37.17
N ALA A 1030 -2.33 21.40 -35.84
CA ALA A 1030 -1.75 22.54 -35.13
C ALA A 1030 -0.20 22.59 -35.22
N PHE A 1031 0.47 21.44 -35.15
CA PHE A 1031 1.93 21.36 -35.32
C PHE A 1031 2.36 21.58 -36.78
N VAL A 1032 1.59 21.05 -37.73
CA VAL A 1032 1.81 21.30 -39.17
C VAL A 1032 1.64 22.78 -39.50
N LEU A 1033 0.62 23.43 -38.94
CA LEU A 1033 0.43 24.86 -39.07
C LEU A 1033 1.64 25.65 -38.57
N ARG A 1034 2.16 25.29 -37.38
CA ARG A 1034 3.36 25.91 -36.82
C ARG A 1034 4.59 25.70 -37.71
N ASP A 1035 4.87 24.47 -38.10
CA ASP A 1035 6.04 24.15 -38.94
C ASP A 1035 6.00 24.90 -40.27
N LEU A 1036 4.83 24.94 -40.93
CA LEU A 1036 4.63 25.71 -42.15
C LEU A 1036 4.88 27.21 -41.95
N LEU A 1037 4.35 27.80 -40.87
CA LEU A 1037 4.52 29.22 -40.60
C LEU A 1037 5.94 29.58 -40.13
N GLN A 1038 6.71 28.62 -39.61
CA GLN A 1038 8.13 28.82 -39.25
C GLN A 1038 9.09 28.81 -40.46
N ARG A 1039 8.68 28.29 -41.62
CA ARG A 1039 9.49 28.27 -42.85
C ARG A 1039 9.41 29.59 -43.61
N LEU A 1040 10.09 30.62 -43.10
CA LEU A 1040 10.03 32.01 -43.61
C LEU A 1040 10.53 32.17 -45.07
N ASP A 1041 11.48 31.33 -45.46
CA ASP A 1041 12.12 31.30 -46.78
C ASP A 1041 11.25 30.67 -47.86
N ARG A 1042 10.33 29.78 -47.48
CA ARG A 1042 9.58 28.95 -48.43
C ARG A 1042 8.07 29.15 -48.39
N VAL A 1043 7.49 29.37 -47.21
CA VAL A 1043 6.03 29.49 -47.05
C VAL A 1043 5.66 30.95 -46.91
N ARG A 1044 5.01 31.50 -47.93
CA ARG A 1044 4.55 32.89 -47.87
C ARG A 1044 3.38 33.05 -46.92
N LYS A 1045 2.40 32.16 -47.02
CA LYS A 1045 1.13 32.23 -46.28
C LYS A 1045 0.50 30.84 -46.16
N VAL A 1046 -0.23 30.61 -45.07
CA VAL A 1046 -1.06 29.43 -44.86
C VAL A 1046 -2.53 29.85 -44.78
N ILE A 1047 -3.38 29.22 -45.59
CA ILE A 1047 -4.83 29.43 -45.60
C ILE A 1047 -5.46 28.18 -44.98
N CYS A 1048 -6.09 28.33 -43.82
CA CYS A 1048 -6.67 27.23 -43.06
C CYS A 1048 -8.16 27.13 -43.30
N LEU A 1049 -8.62 25.99 -43.84
CA LEU A 1049 -10.04 25.69 -43.93
C LEU A 1049 -10.55 25.21 -42.58
N VAL A 1050 -11.43 25.99 -41.95
CA VAL A 1050 -11.98 25.67 -40.63
C VAL A 1050 -13.50 25.64 -40.70
N ARG A 1051 -14.08 24.47 -40.42
CA ARG A 1051 -15.53 24.33 -40.36
C ARG A 1051 -16.09 25.11 -39.16
N ALA A 1052 -16.66 26.28 -39.42
CA ALA A 1052 -17.33 27.12 -38.45
C ALA A 1052 -18.46 27.94 -39.11
N PRO A 1053 -19.44 28.43 -38.35
CA PRO A 1053 -20.52 29.30 -38.86
C PRO A 1053 -20.04 30.64 -39.45
N SER A 1054 -18.86 31.13 -39.06
CA SER A 1054 -18.24 32.34 -39.58
C SER A 1054 -16.70 32.25 -39.51
N VAL A 1055 -16.01 33.11 -40.25
CA VAL A 1055 -14.53 33.19 -40.26
C VAL A 1055 -13.98 33.50 -38.86
N ASP A 1056 -14.61 34.43 -38.12
CA ASP A 1056 -14.17 34.79 -36.76
C ASP A 1056 -14.26 33.60 -35.78
N GLN A 1057 -15.32 32.80 -35.87
CA GLN A 1057 -15.45 31.59 -35.05
C GLN A 1057 -14.49 30.48 -35.50
N GLY A 1058 -14.21 30.40 -36.80
CA GLY A 1058 -13.18 29.51 -37.33
C GLY A 1058 -11.80 29.88 -36.78
N LEU A 1059 -11.50 31.17 -36.73
CA LEU A 1059 -10.24 31.68 -36.19
C LEU A 1059 -10.12 31.42 -34.68
N ALA A 1060 -11.19 31.67 -33.92
CA ALA A 1060 -11.20 31.37 -32.49
C ALA A 1060 -10.94 29.88 -32.22
N ARG A 1061 -11.58 29.00 -33.01
CA ARG A 1061 -11.40 27.55 -32.91
C ARG A 1061 -9.98 27.09 -33.29
N LEU A 1062 -9.38 27.75 -34.29
CA LEU A 1062 -7.99 27.49 -34.69
C LEU A 1062 -7.00 27.95 -33.63
N ARG A 1063 -7.25 29.12 -33.03
CA ARG A 1063 -6.49 29.68 -31.93
C ARG A 1063 -6.56 28.77 -30.71
N GLU A 1064 -7.75 28.36 -30.28
CA GLU A 1064 -7.96 27.43 -29.14
C GLU A 1064 -7.22 26.09 -29.38
N GLY A 1065 -7.48 25.44 -30.52
CA GLY A 1065 -6.85 24.17 -30.87
C GLY A 1065 -5.32 24.22 -30.95
N SER A 1066 -4.73 25.36 -31.30
CA SER A 1066 -3.28 25.52 -31.35
C SER A 1066 -2.68 26.02 -30.03
N SER A 1067 -3.43 26.78 -29.24
CA SER A 1067 -2.98 27.36 -27.97
C SER A 1067 -2.89 26.31 -26.87
N ASP A 1068 -3.86 25.40 -26.77
CA ASP A 1068 -3.83 24.26 -25.83
C ASP A 1068 -2.59 23.38 -26.00
N ARG A 1069 -1.98 23.44 -27.18
CA ARG A 1069 -0.81 22.64 -27.59
C ARG A 1069 0.49 23.45 -27.60
N CYS A 1070 0.47 24.70 -27.12
CA CYS A 1070 1.62 25.60 -27.08
C CYS A 1070 2.28 25.85 -28.45
N VAL A 1071 1.49 25.83 -29.53
CA VAL A 1071 2.00 26.04 -30.89
C VAL A 1071 1.44 27.27 -31.57
N TRP A 1072 0.57 28.03 -30.92
CA TRP A 1072 0.01 29.26 -31.50
C TRP A 1072 0.92 30.48 -31.30
N ASP A 1073 0.96 31.37 -32.31
CA ASP A 1073 1.61 32.67 -32.24
C ASP A 1073 0.74 33.74 -32.93
N GLU A 1074 0.38 34.79 -32.20
CA GLU A 1074 -0.45 35.90 -32.72
C GLU A 1074 0.24 36.68 -33.84
N GLN A 1075 1.57 36.65 -33.93
CA GLN A 1075 2.30 37.33 -35.00
C GLN A 1075 1.95 36.78 -36.39
N TRP A 1076 1.44 35.55 -36.49
CA TRP A 1076 1.03 34.96 -37.76
C TRP A 1076 -0.17 35.66 -38.39
N LEU A 1077 -1.11 36.12 -37.56
CA LEU A 1077 -2.25 36.92 -38.01
C LEU A 1077 -1.83 38.36 -38.29
N ALA A 1078 -1.06 38.96 -37.37
CA ALA A 1078 -0.61 40.35 -37.51
C ALA A 1078 0.28 40.56 -38.76
N SER A 1079 1.06 39.55 -39.15
CA SER A 1079 1.88 39.56 -40.37
C SER A 1079 1.13 39.13 -41.65
N GLY A 1080 -0.16 38.78 -41.56
CA GLY A 1080 -0.98 38.33 -42.69
C GLY A 1080 -0.57 36.97 -43.28
N ARG A 1081 0.26 36.21 -42.56
CA ARG A 1081 0.78 34.90 -42.99
C ARG A 1081 -0.16 33.75 -42.66
N LEU A 1082 -1.17 33.97 -41.83
CA LEU A 1082 -2.25 33.04 -41.55
C LEU A 1082 -3.60 33.66 -41.93
N GLU A 1083 -4.41 32.92 -42.67
CA GLU A 1083 -5.80 33.27 -43.01
C GLU A 1083 -6.70 32.08 -42.73
N VAL A 1084 -7.90 32.34 -42.20
CA VAL A 1084 -8.92 31.30 -41.97
C VAL A 1084 -10.07 31.50 -42.95
N VAL A 1085 -10.51 30.41 -43.57
CA VAL A 1085 -11.62 30.37 -44.53
C VAL A 1085 -12.64 29.31 -44.18
#